data_AF-A0A7G9R7K0-F1
#
_entry.id   AF-A0A7G9R7K0-F1
#
_cell.length_a   1.000
_cell.length_b   1.000
_cell.length_c   1.000
_cell.angle_alpha   90.00
_cell.angle_beta   90.00
_cell.angle_gamma   90.00
#
_symmetry.space_group_name_H-M   'P 1'
#
loop_
_entity.id
_entity.type
_entity.pdbx_description
1 polymer ?
#
loop_
_entity_poly.entity_id
_entity_poly.type
_entity_poly.pdbx_seq_one_letter_code
_entity_poly.pdbx_strand_id
1 'polypeptide(L)'
;MLTTVDVPGSGVTGDSTGPVTSQVAFLGGTLSAHVDDSERGGSGIAAVEYYLDDVGGTGLPMVAGASPTEDATAAYNVPDGQHVLYVRAQDAAGNWGPLSSVLVTGADAGGPTTSGPMLTPQLVRHDGGAVHVSATGDDSASGNTNIVAGEYFVDTLGADGAGVAMTVSQAAPVAAVDGTLGQTEVNALAEGGHSVYIHTQDAEGNWGAAVTATLAVDTTGPVVTDGDALAVSPNPSNGNVPYSNGTSSIRLNATQLSDPESNFVQSPIAGAEMFIDNVGAAGTGVPLRAVDGSFSDPVEGGYADIPLATVRALSNGNHTISVRAKDAAGNWGALSTTTLVVDKVNPTVSNAAAVPSPTQGARTATITATGTDGTSVVAGEFFRGADPGAGKGTAMTVSGSGPWTVTGTLDTSVLPEGSTTVKVRVKDAAGNWSATVNATVTVTAPLSFSTLGNDASGRNANNVYRWNGSSMVGTVFSGPANVDGYAVVDATHVYLSFSNTSTNLGGGLTVQDEDVVSFNPATGTYTMVFDGSTNGLGGSVDVDAISVAGGKLYYSVNGTTRPTGVTGAGGAANDIYRFDGTGVTGSSTRVVDASQAPYSMPNSDVDGLVFIDATHFYLSFSPTTTGTLAGLGNVQDEDVVAYNAGTWSVYFDGTGKGLTDNNSDIDAFDLP
;
A
#
# COMPACT_ATOMS: atom_id res chain seq x y z
N MET A 1 -99.42 84.42 -25.51
CA MET A 1 -98.51 85.16 -24.59
C MET A 1 -97.37 84.21 -24.28
N LEU A 2 -96.13 84.66 -24.49
CA LEU A 2 -94.86 83.90 -24.53
C LEU A 2 -94.72 82.94 -25.73
N THR A 3 -93.62 82.87 -26.48
CA THR A 3 -92.40 83.69 -26.67
C THR A 3 -91.76 83.03 -27.90
N THR A 4 -91.69 83.72 -29.03
CA THR A 4 -90.90 83.28 -30.19
C THR A 4 -89.85 84.34 -30.43
N VAL A 5 -88.61 84.05 -30.04
CA VAL A 5 -87.44 84.70 -30.62
C VAL A 5 -86.90 83.70 -31.62
N ASP A 6 -87.24 83.96 -32.89
CA ASP A 6 -86.51 83.49 -34.05
C ASP A 6 -85.09 84.06 -33.99
N VAL A 7 -84.10 83.21 -34.22
CA VAL A 7 -82.81 83.63 -34.76
C VAL A 7 -82.71 83.01 -36.16
N PRO A 8 -82.83 83.80 -37.25
CA PRO A 8 -82.63 83.29 -38.60
C PRO A 8 -81.14 83.10 -38.89
N GLY A 9 -80.80 81.87 -39.30
CA GLY A 9 -79.66 81.43 -40.09
C GLY A 9 -78.36 82.25 -40.07
N SER A 10 -77.33 81.70 -39.42
CA SER A 10 -75.98 81.81 -39.97
C SER A 10 -75.71 80.57 -40.83
N GLY A 11 -75.70 80.73 -42.15
CA GLY A 11 -75.02 79.77 -43.01
C GLY A 11 -73.55 79.72 -42.60
N VAL A 12 -73.16 78.62 -41.96
CA VAL A 12 -71.77 78.17 -41.96
C VAL A 12 -71.70 77.02 -42.95
N THR A 13 -71.05 77.33 -44.06
CA THR A 13 -70.53 76.41 -45.04
C THR A 13 -69.34 75.69 -44.41
N GLY A 14 -69.37 74.36 -44.46
CA GLY A 14 -68.31 73.48 -43.98
C GLY A 14 -68.79 72.56 -42.86
N ASP A 15 -69.49 71.48 -43.24
CA ASP A 15 -69.49 70.26 -42.43
C ASP A 15 -68.03 69.90 -42.10
N SER A 16 -67.70 69.75 -40.82
CA SER A 16 -66.33 69.54 -40.33
C SER A 16 -66.21 68.33 -39.41
N THR A 17 -67.29 67.57 -39.25
CA THR A 17 -67.34 66.43 -38.33
C THR A 17 -67.91 65.23 -39.06
N GLY A 18 -67.10 64.19 -39.26
CA GLY A 18 -67.56 63.02 -40.00
C GLY A 18 -68.57 62.13 -39.24
N PRO A 19 -69.16 61.16 -39.95
CA PRO A 19 -70.25 60.31 -39.46
C PRO A 19 -69.85 59.42 -38.29
N VAL A 20 -70.78 59.06 -37.40
CA VAL A 20 -70.51 58.00 -36.40
C VAL A 20 -70.78 56.62 -36.95
N THR A 21 -69.93 55.67 -36.56
CA THR A 21 -70.19 54.24 -36.72
C THR A 21 -70.64 53.67 -35.37
N SER A 22 -71.71 52.88 -35.37
CA SER A 22 -72.27 52.22 -34.20
C SER A 22 -72.76 50.82 -34.58
N GLN A 23 -73.13 50.00 -33.59
CA GLN A 23 -73.61 48.63 -33.81
C GLN A 23 -72.66 47.78 -34.69
N VAL A 24 -71.34 48.00 -34.54
CA VAL A 24 -70.34 47.22 -35.27
C VAL A 24 -70.42 45.77 -34.80
N ALA A 25 -70.74 44.86 -35.71
CA ALA A 25 -70.93 43.45 -35.43
C ALA A 25 -70.37 42.60 -36.57
N PHE A 26 -69.93 41.38 -36.23
CA PHE A 26 -69.49 40.40 -37.22
C PHE A 26 -70.26 39.11 -37.01
N LEU A 27 -71.03 38.68 -38.02
CA LEU A 27 -71.87 37.49 -37.93
C LEU A 27 -71.91 36.78 -39.28
N GLY A 28 -71.68 35.46 -39.28
CA GLY A 28 -71.80 34.63 -40.48
C GLY A 28 -70.90 35.06 -41.64
N GLY A 29 -69.66 35.50 -41.35
CA GLY A 29 -68.71 35.97 -42.36
C GLY A 29 -68.98 37.40 -42.88
N THR A 30 -69.89 38.14 -42.25
CA THR A 30 -70.26 39.50 -42.65
C THR A 30 -70.01 40.48 -41.51
N LEU A 31 -69.20 41.51 -41.77
CA LEU A 31 -69.04 42.70 -40.94
C LEU A 31 -70.16 43.69 -41.27
N SER A 32 -70.85 44.20 -40.25
CA SER A 32 -71.89 45.22 -40.39
C SER A 32 -71.66 46.37 -39.43
N ALA A 33 -72.03 47.59 -39.83
CA ALA A 33 -72.05 48.77 -38.98
C ALA A 33 -73.19 49.69 -39.36
N HIS A 34 -73.83 50.32 -38.37
CA HIS A 34 -74.78 51.40 -38.58
C HIS A 34 -74.04 52.74 -38.63
N VAL A 35 -74.24 53.52 -39.67
CA VAL A 35 -73.54 54.78 -39.92
C VAL A 35 -74.53 55.94 -39.94
N ASP A 36 -74.23 57.00 -39.17
CA ASP A 36 -75.14 58.13 -39.01
C ASP A 36 -74.40 59.48 -38.99
N ASP A 37 -74.80 60.38 -39.88
CA ASP A 37 -74.35 61.76 -39.98
C ASP A 37 -75.47 62.79 -39.77
N SER A 38 -76.70 62.34 -39.49
CA SER A 38 -77.89 63.20 -39.45
C SER A 38 -77.82 64.33 -38.43
N GLU A 39 -77.10 64.14 -37.32
CA GLU A 39 -76.87 65.14 -36.27
C GLU A 39 -75.46 65.77 -36.31
N ARG A 40 -74.64 65.43 -37.33
CA ARG A 40 -73.21 65.82 -37.44
C ARG A 40 -72.82 66.56 -38.71
N GLY A 41 -73.79 66.90 -39.55
CA GLY A 41 -73.57 67.62 -40.80
C GLY A 41 -74.72 67.41 -41.76
N GLY A 42 -75.37 66.24 -41.65
CA GLY A 42 -76.50 65.84 -42.48
C GLY A 42 -76.08 65.49 -43.90
N SER A 43 -74.79 65.25 -44.12
CA SER A 43 -74.22 64.87 -45.41
C SER A 43 -74.52 63.39 -45.69
N GLY A 44 -74.69 63.03 -46.96
CA GLY A 44 -74.75 61.61 -47.34
C GLY A 44 -73.42 60.91 -47.06
N ILE A 45 -73.44 59.62 -46.73
CA ILE A 45 -72.22 58.84 -46.54
C ILE A 45 -71.55 58.61 -47.91
N ALA A 46 -70.25 58.91 -48.01
CA ALA A 46 -69.47 58.74 -49.24
C ALA A 46 -68.63 57.47 -49.26
N ALA A 47 -68.15 57.03 -48.10
CA ALA A 47 -67.39 55.80 -47.96
C ALA A 47 -67.52 55.25 -46.55
N VAL A 48 -67.45 53.93 -46.44
CA VAL A 48 -67.27 53.23 -45.16
C VAL A 48 -66.12 52.26 -45.36
N GLU A 49 -65.19 52.23 -44.41
CA GLU A 49 -64.02 51.36 -44.50
C GLU A 49 -63.74 50.66 -43.17
N TYR A 50 -63.05 49.52 -43.29
CA TYR A 50 -62.63 48.72 -42.15
C TYR A 50 -61.15 48.33 -42.20
N TYR A 51 -60.61 47.96 -41.05
CA TYR A 51 -59.22 47.56 -40.82
C TYR A 51 -59.16 46.31 -39.95
N LEU A 52 -58.16 45.46 -40.17
CA LEU A 52 -57.83 44.33 -39.31
C LEU A 52 -56.64 44.69 -38.43
N ASP A 53 -56.81 44.61 -37.11
CA ASP A 53 -55.83 44.77 -36.02
C ASP A 53 -55.08 46.12 -35.93
N ASP A 54 -54.78 46.76 -37.05
CA ASP A 54 -54.08 48.04 -37.16
C ASP A 54 -54.77 48.98 -38.15
N VAL A 55 -54.95 50.25 -37.74
CA VAL A 55 -55.60 51.32 -38.51
C VAL A 55 -54.60 52.22 -39.26
N GLY A 56 -53.30 51.91 -39.21
CA GLY A 56 -52.24 52.62 -39.93
C GLY A 56 -52.18 52.35 -41.44
N GLY A 57 -52.94 51.36 -41.94
CA GLY A 57 -52.94 50.92 -43.34
C GLY A 57 -53.95 51.62 -44.27
N THR A 58 -54.17 51.05 -45.46
CA THR A 58 -55.28 51.42 -46.35
C THR A 58 -56.54 50.67 -45.90
N GLY A 59 -57.64 51.40 -45.63
CA GLY A 59 -58.89 50.77 -45.22
C GLY A 59 -59.53 50.00 -46.36
N LEU A 60 -60.16 48.88 -46.02
CA LEU A 60 -60.91 48.04 -46.96
C LEU A 60 -62.35 48.53 -47.04
N PRO A 61 -62.96 48.60 -48.24
CA PRO A 61 -64.28 49.19 -48.39
C PRO A 61 -65.39 48.30 -47.82
N MET A 62 -66.40 48.93 -47.22
CA MET A 62 -67.71 48.35 -46.93
C MET A 62 -68.74 48.88 -47.92
N VAL A 63 -69.74 48.08 -48.25
CA VAL A 63 -70.88 48.46 -49.08
C VAL A 63 -71.86 49.25 -48.23
N ALA A 64 -72.02 50.53 -48.55
CA ALA A 64 -73.01 51.45 -47.98
C ALA A 64 -73.79 52.13 -49.13
N GLY A 65 -74.88 52.83 -48.81
CA GLY A 65 -75.65 53.61 -49.76
C GLY A 65 -75.11 55.04 -49.89
N ALA A 66 -76.02 56.02 -49.92
CA ALA A 66 -75.68 57.46 -49.98
C ALA A 66 -76.64 58.30 -49.11
N SER A 67 -77.32 57.66 -48.16
CA SER A 67 -78.22 58.31 -47.20
C SER A 67 -77.41 58.93 -46.05
N PRO A 68 -77.87 60.02 -45.40
CA PRO A 68 -77.23 60.54 -44.19
C PRO A 68 -77.22 59.57 -42.99
N THR A 69 -78.06 58.53 -43.03
CA THR A 69 -78.11 57.45 -42.04
C THR A 69 -78.41 56.14 -42.76
N GLU A 70 -77.58 55.11 -42.57
CA GLU A 70 -77.70 53.82 -43.25
C GLU A 70 -76.83 52.71 -42.63
N ASP A 71 -77.07 51.46 -43.03
CA ASP A 71 -76.23 50.32 -42.66
C ASP A 71 -75.19 50.03 -43.74
N ALA A 72 -73.97 49.74 -43.31
CA ALA A 72 -72.86 49.32 -44.15
C ALA A 72 -72.48 47.87 -43.86
N THR A 73 -72.15 47.11 -44.91
CA THR A 73 -71.74 45.70 -44.76
C THR A 73 -70.53 45.32 -45.62
N ALA A 74 -69.72 44.38 -45.15
CA ALA A 74 -68.64 43.75 -45.92
C ALA A 74 -68.56 42.25 -45.61
N ALA A 75 -68.43 41.42 -46.65
CA ALA A 75 -68.05 40.03 -46.47
C ALA A 75 -66.54 39.95 -46.17
N TYR A 76 -66.16 39.20 -45.14
CA TYR A 76 -64.76 39.04 -44.76
C TYR A 76 -64.53 37.67 -44.13
N ASN A 77 -63.45 37.00 -44.53
CA ASN A 77 -62.98 35.78 -43.86
C ASN A 77 -61.91 36.19 -42.85
N VAL A 78 -62.24 36.07 -41.57
CA VAL A 78 -61.32 36.38 -40.48
C VAL A 78 -60.25 35.28 -40.44
N PRO A 79 -58.95 35.63 -40.47
CA PRO A 79 -57.88 34.66 -40.26
C PRO A 79 -57.99 33.98 -38.89
N ASP A 80 -57.37 32.81 -38.75
CA ASP A 80 -57.36 32.01 -37.52
C ASP A 80 -56.84 32.84 -36.32
N GLY A 81 -57.43 32.61 -35.15
CA GLY A 81 -57.11 33.36 -33.94
C GLY A 81 -57.97 34.61 -33.73
N GLN A 82 -57.64 35.38 -32.70
CA GLN A 82 -58.41 36.55 -32.27
C GLN A 82 -57.91 37.82 -32.96
N HIS A 83 -58.83 38.56 -33.57
CA HIS A 83 -58.57 39.79 -34.30
C HIS A 83 -59.55 40.89 -33.90
N VAL A 84 -59.16 42.16 -34.13
CA VAL A 84 -60.05 43.32 -33.96
C VAL A 84 -60.33 43.93 -35.33
N LEU A 85 -61.60 44.01 -35.70
CA LEU A 85 -62.02 44.76 -36.88
C LEU A 85 -62.43 46.17 -36.45
N TYR A 86 -61.76 47.19 -37.00
CA TYR A 86 -62.10 48.60 -36.80
C TYR A 86 -62.88 49.14 -37.99
N VAL A 87 -63.89 49.99 -37.78
CA VAL A 87 -64.76 50.57 -38.82
C VAL A 87 -64.91 52.07 -38.63
N ARG A 88 -64.77 52.84 -39.72
CA ARG A 88 -65.09 54.27 -39.76
C ARG A 88 -65.78 54.63 -41.08
N ALA A 89 -66.41 55.80 -41.12
CA ALA A 89 -67.12 56.30 -42.29
C ALA A 89 -66.69 57.74 -42.65
N GLN A 90 -66.86 58.08 -43.92
CA GLN A 90 -66.57 59.39 -44.50
C GLN A 90 -67.87 60.00 -45.02
N ASP A 91 -68.11 61.26 -44.72
CA ASP A 91 -69.22 62.02 -45.33
C ASP A 91 -68.91 62.47 -46.77
N ALA A 92 -69.91 62.97 -47.48
CA ALA A 92 -69.78 63.56 -48.82
C ALA A 92 -68.96 64.85 -48.88
N ALA A 93 -68.70 65.51 -47.74
CA ALA A 93 -67.81 66.65 -47.63
C ALA A 93 -66.32 66.22 -47.48
N GLY A 94 -66.07 64.93 -47.29
CA GLY A 94 -64.76 64.32 -47.17
C GLY A 94 -64.24 64.18 -45.74
N ASN A 95 -65.03 64.46 -44.70
CA ASN A 95 -64.59 64.30 -43.31
C ASN A 95 -64.77 62.85 -42.84
N TRP A 96 -63.74 62.32 -42.18
CA TRP A 96 -63.78 60.99 -41.56
C TRP A 96 -64.25 61.08 -40.11
N GLY A 97 -65.16 60.18 -39.75
CA GLY A 97 -65.63 60.00 -38.39
C GLY A 97 -64.70 59.16 -37.51
N PRO A 98 -65.05 58.99 -36.22
CA PRO A 98 -64.30 58.14 -35.30
C PRO A 98 -64.37 56.65 -35.70
N LEU A 99 -63.41 55.87 -35.19
CA LEU A 99 -63.40 54.41 -35.32
C LEU A 99 -64.26 53.77 -34.24
N SER A 100 -65.02 52.76 -34.62
CA SER A 100 -65.64 51.76 -33.75
C SER A 100 -65.02 50.39 -34.04
N SER A 101 -65.14 49.42 -33.14
CA SER A 101 -64.53 48.10 -33.36
C SER A 101 -65.38 46.94 -32.87
N VAL A 102 -65.08 45.75 -33.37
CA VAL A 102 -65.60 44.46 -32.91
C VAL A 102 -64.46 43.45 -32.81
N LEU A 103 -64.45 42.67 -31.73
CA LEU A 103 -63.54 41.54 -31.57
C LEU A 103 -64.12 40.34 -32.33
N VAL A 104 -63.31 39.70 -33.16
CA VAL A 104 -63.69 38.55 -33.96
C VAL A 104 -62.67 37.43 -33.80
N THR A 105 -63.11 36.20 -33.96
CA THR A 105 -62.22 35.03 -33.90
C THR A 105 -62.45 34.20 -35.15
N GLY A 106 -61.39 33.96 -35.93
CA GLY A 106 -61.43 33.03 -37.06
C GLY A 106 -61.64 31.59 -36.60
N ALA A 107 -61.94 30.69 -37.53
CA ALA A 107 -61.97 29.26 -37.19
C ALA A 107 -60.55 28.79 -36.88
N ASP A 108 -60.36 28.04 -35.80
CA ASP A 108 -59.07 27.45 -35.46
C ASP A 108 -58.83 26.18 -36.28
N ALA A 109 -57.85 26.22 -37.18
CA ALA A 109 -57.42 25.07 -38.00
C ALA A 109 -56.00 24.61 -37.66
N GLY A 110 -55.34 25.21 -36.66
CA GLY A 110 -53.96 24.92 -36.28
C GLY A 110 -53.89 24.11 -35.00
N GLY A 111 -53.21 22.96 -35.02
CA GLY A 111 -53.02 22.18 -33.80
C GLY A 111 -52.06 22.82 -32.79
N PRO A 112 -52.16 22.48 -31.49
CA PRO A 112 -51.29 23.03 -30.45
C PRO A 112 -49.81 22.72 -30.65
N THR A 113 -48.93 23.53 -30.06
CA THR A 113 -47.50 23.17 -29.91
C THR A 113 -47.30 22.32 -28.66
N THR A 114 -46.81 21.08 -28.82
CA THR A 114 -46.39 20.25 -27.68
C THR A 114 -44.91 20.50 -27.35
N SER A 115 -44.57 20.61 -26.06
CA SER A 115 -43.20 20.89 -25.60
C SER A 115 -42.86 20.19 -24.28
N GLY A 116 -41.56 20.09 -23.98
CA GLY A 116 -41.04 19.52 -22.73
C GLY A 116 -41.42 18.06 -22.48
N PRO A 117 -41.26 17.12 -23.44
CA PRO A 117 -41.54 15.71 -23.18
C PRO A 117 -40.56 15.18 -22.13
N MET A 118 -41.08 14.58 -21.07
CA MET A 118 -40.31 14.02 -19.95
C MET A 118 -40.76 12.58 -19.67
N LEU A 119 -39.79 11.74 -19.36
CA LEU A 119 -39.98 10.35 -18.94
C LEU A 119 -39.37 10.19 -17.55
N THR A 120 -40.13 9.70 -16.58
CA THR A 120 -39.62 9.49 -15.22
C THR A 120 -39.98 8.10 -14.72
N PRO A 121 -38.99 7.21 -14.50
CA PRO A 121 -37.56 7.35 -14.88
C PRO A 121 -37.33 7.25 -16.40
N GLN A 122 -36.22 7.81 -16.89
CA GLN A 122 -35.82 7.74 -18.31
C GLN A 122 -34.98 6.48 -18.64
N LEU A 123 -34.46 5.81 -17.61
CA LEU A 123 -33.70 4.57 -17.69
C LEU A 123 -34.39 3.52 -16.82
N VAL A 124 -34.71 2.36 -17.40
CA VAL A 124 -35.46 1.29 -16.74
C VAL A 124 -34.93 -0.09 -17.07
N ARG A 125 -35.26 -1.04 -16.21
CA ARG A 125 -35.19 -2.49 -16.44
C ARG A 125 -36.60 -3.10 -16.48
N HIS A 126 -36.73 -4.35 -16.94
CA HIS A 126 -38.00 -5.10 -17.09
C HIS A 126 -38.77 -5.41 -15.78
N ASP A 127 -38.35 -4.90 -14.63
CA ASP A 127 -39.10 -4.98 -13.37
C ASP A 127 -38.93 -3.70 -12.53
N GLY A 128 -38.54 -2.59 -13.18
CA GLY A 128 -38.18 -1.32 -12.55
C GLY A 128 -39.35 -0.39 -12.21
N GLY A 129 -40.58 -0.73 -12.61
CA GLY A 129 -41.77 0.09 -12.45
C GLY A 129 -42.38 0.53 -13.79
N ALA A 130 -43.54 1.19 -13.68
CA ALA A 130 -44.11 1.96 -14.78
C ALA A 130 -43.32 3.27 -14.98
N VAL A 131 -43.36 3.82 -16.20
CA VAL A 131 -42.74 5.10 -16.56
C VAL A 131 -43.81 6.18 -16.64
N HIS A 132 -43.60 7.28 -15.91
CA HIS A 132 -44.44 8.47 -16.06
C HIS A 132 -44.07 9.21 -17.34
N VAL A 133 -45.07 9.54 -18.15
CA VAL A 133 -44.92 10.25 -19.43
C VAL A 133 -45.60 11.60 -19.28
N SER A 134 -44.90 12.70 -19.54
CA SER A 134 -45.51 14.04 -19.43
C SER A 134 -45.02 15.00 -20.50
N ALA A 135 -45.87 15.95 -20.90
CA ALA A 135 -45.53 17.07 -21.78
C ALA A 135 -46.44 18.27 -21.49
N THR A 136 -46.23 19.40 -22.18
CA THR A 136 -47.11 20.58 -22.13
C THR A 136 -47.59 20.93 -23.53
N GLY A 137 -48.90 21.04 -23.72
CA GLY A 137 -49.51 21.62 -24.92
C GLY A 137 -49.75 23.11 -24.75
N ASP A 138 -49.49 23.89 -25.81
CA ASP A 138 -49.71 25.33 -25.88
C ASP A 138 -50.37 25.69 -27.22
N ASP A 139 -51.64 26.09 -27.16
CA ASP A 139 -52.42 26.55 -28.29
C ASP A 139 -52.57 28.09 -28.34
N SER A 140 -51.94 28.83 -27.42
CA SER A 140 -52.15 30.28 -27.30
C SER A 140 -51.82 31.09 -28.57
N ALA A 141 -51.04 30.51 -29.49
CA ALA A 141 -50.64 31.11 -30.77
C ALA A 141 -51.35 30.54 -32.02
N SER A 142 -52.03 29.38 -31.92
CA SER A 142 -52.65 28.68 -33.06
C SER A 142 -54.16 28.90 -33.16
N GLY A 143 -54.85 28.97 -32.01
CA GLY A 143 -56.26 29.36 -31.93
C GLY A 143 -56.67 29.93 -30.58
N ASN A 144 -55.80 29.77 -29.57
CA ASN A 144 -56.04 30.07 -28.16
C ASN A 144 -57.25 29.30 -27.62
N THR A 145 -57.40 28.07 -28.07
CA THR A 145 -58.44 27.13 -27.67
C THR A 145 -57.88 26.16 -26.64
N ASN A 146 -58.75 25.53 -25.85
CA ASN A 146 -58.28 24.71 -24.73
C ASN A 146 -57.64 23.41 -25.24
N ILE A 147 -56.53 23.00 -24.62
CA ILE A 147 -56.06 21.62 -24.75
C ILE A 147 -57.10 20.68 -24.12
N VAL A 148 -57.57 19.70 -24.88
CA VAL A 148 -58.62 18.75 -24.43
C VAL A 148 -58.16 17.30 -24.43
N ALA A 149 -57.12 16.97 -25.18
CA ALA A 149 -56.54 15.64 -25.18
C ALA A 149 -55.02 15.69 -25.37
N GLY A 150 -54.36 14.62 -24.95
CA GLY A 150 -53.01 14.30 -25.37
C GLY A 150 -52.92 12.80 -25.57
N GLU A 151 -51.97 12.35 -26.39
CA GLU A 151 -51.68 10.94 -26.56
C GLU A 151 -50.20 10.70 -26.74
N TYR A 152 -49.79 9.45 -26.47
CA TYR A 152 -48.44 9.01 -26.74
C TYR A 152 -48.39 7.70 -27.54
N PHE A 153 -47.28 7.52 -28.25
CA PHE A 153 -46.92 6.30 -28.98
C PHE A 153 -45.51 5.87 -28.62
N VAL A 154 -45.23 4.56 -28.68
CA VAL A 154 -43.90 4.00 -28.47
C VAL A 154 -43.36 3.43 -29.79
N ASP A 155 -42.13 3.81 -30.13
CA ASP A 155 -41.32 3.46 -31.31
C ASP A 155 -41.86 3.84 -32.68
N THR A 156 -43.17 3.77 -32.88
CA THR A 156 -43.83 4.10 -34.13
C THR A 156 -44.92 5.14 -33.88
N LEU A 157 -44.77 6.31 -34.48
CA LEU A 157 -45.82 7.33 -34.49
C LEU A 157 -47.04 6.80 -35.27
N GLY A 158 -48.20 6.73 -34.61
CA GLY A 158 -49.45 6.32 -35.22
C GLY A 158 -50.21 7.48 -35.85
N ALA A 159 -51.45 7.21 -36.27
CA ALA A 159 -52.38 8.25 -36.70
C ALA A 159 -52.99 8.95 -35.48
N ASP A 160 -53.31 10.22 -35.63
CA ASP A 160 -53.95 11.03 -34.60
C ASP A 160 -55.20 10.36 -34.00
N GLY A 161 -55.26 10.31 -32.67
CA GLY A 161 -56.33 9.68 -31.89
C GLY A 161 -56.22 8.15 -31.74
N ALA A 162 -55.15 7.53 -32.25
CA ALA A 162 -54.91 6.09 -32.13
C ALA A 162 -53.89 5.74 -31.02
N GLY A 163 -53.33 6.74 -30.34
CA GLY A 163 -52.33 6.57 -29.31
C GLY A 163 -52.91 6.20 -27.96
N VAL A 164 -52.03 6.01 -26.98
CA VAL A 164 -52.46 5.83 -25.59
C VAL A 164 -52.82 7.20 -25.02
N ALA A 165 -54.08 7.36 -24.62
CA ALA A 165 -54.60 8.62 -24.10
C ALA A 165 -53.86 9.07 -22.83
N MET A 166 -53.57 10.36 -22.77
CA MET A 166 -53.02 11.07 -21.62
C MET A 166 -54.10 11.91 -20.95
N THR A 167 -53.90 12.21 -19.68
CA THR A 167 -54.79 13.05 -18.87
C THR A 167 -54.36 14.51 -18.98
N VAL A 168 -55.27 15.40 -19.37
CA VAL A 168 -55.02 16.85 -19.33
C VAL A 168 -55.23 17.36 -17.90
N SER A 169 -54.24 18.05 -17.35
CA SER A 169 -54.26 18.53 -15.96
C SER A 169 -55.41 19.50 -15.68
N GLN A 170 -55.69 20.38 -16.64
CA GLN A 170 -56.82 21.32 -16.65
C GLN A 170 -57.01 21.83 -18.08
N ALA A 171 -58.26 21.86 -18.56
CA ALA A 171 -58.57 22.46 -19.86
C ALA A 171 -58.27 23.97 -19.85
N ALA A 172 -57.25 24.36 -20.59
CA ALA A 172 -56.77 25.73 -20.77
C ALA A 172 -55.97 25.80 -22.08
N PRO A 173 -55.72 26.99 -22.66
CA PRO A 173 -54.90 27.12 -23.86
C PRO A 173 -53.46 26.64 -23.66
N VAL A 174 -52.98 26.60 -22.42
CA VAL A 174 -51.72 25.95 -22.05
C VAL A 174 -52.00 24.95 -20.94
N ALA A 175 -51.72 23.67 -21.17
CA ALA A 175 -52.02 22.61 -20.21
C ALA A 175 -50.94 21.52 -20.21
N ALA A 176 -50.67 20.96 -19.04
CA ALA A 176 -49.86 19.76 -18.92
C ALA A 176 -50.70 18.53 -19.31
N VAL A 177 -50.05 17.55 -19.92
CA VAL A 177 -50.59 16.23 -20.19
C VAL A 177 -49.74 15.18 -19.49
N ASP A 178 -50.40 14.27 -18.77
CA ASP A 178 -49.77 13.22 -17.97
C ASP A 178 -50.29 11.84 -18.38
N GLY A 179 -49.38 10.91 -18.58
CA GLY A 179 -49.62 9.53 -18.99
C GLY A 179 -48.76 8.55 -18.23
N THR A 180 -49.04 7.26 -18.42
CA THR A 180 -48.24 6.19 -17.82
C THR A 180 -48.01 5.10 -18.85
N LEU A 181 -46.75 4.78 -19.09
CA LEU A 181 -46.34 3.55 -19.76
C LEU A 181 -46.25 2.46 -18.70
N GLY A 182 -47.20 1.54 -18.71
CA GLY A 182 -47.37 0.53 -17.69
C GLY A 182 -46.23 -0.48 -17.66
N GLN A 183 -46.02 -1.13 -16.51
CA GLN A 183 -44.96 -2.15 -16.37
C GLN A 183 -45.04 -3.25 -17.42
N THR A 184 -46.23 -3.75 -17.74
CA THR A 184 -46.40 -4.81 -18.74
C THR A 184 -45.92 -4.37 -20.12
N GLU A 185 -46.09 -3.09 -20.45
CA GLU A 185 -45.64 -2.51 -21.71
C GLU A 185 -44.12 -2.33 -21.70
N VAL A 186 -43.55 -1.79 -20.62
CA VAL A 186 -42.09 -1.73 -20.41
C VAL A 186 -41.44 -3.11 -20.55
N ASN A 187 -42.07 -4.15 -20.02
CA ASN A 187 -41.55 -5.53 -20.06
C ASN A 187 -41.63 -6.18 -21.45
N ALA A 188 -42.43 -5.61 -22.33
CA ALA A 188 -42.56 -6.07 -23.71
C ALA A 188 -41.55 -5.38 -24.64
N LEU A 189 -40.93 -4.28 -24.20
CA LEU A 189 -39.85 -3.62 -24.93
C LEU A 189 -38.60 -4.50 -24.92
N ALA A 190 -37.81 -4.42 -25.98
CA ALA A 190 -36.50 -5.05 -26.00
C ALA A 190 -35.49 -4.16 -25.28
N GLU A 191 -34.30 -4.67 -25.00
CA GLU A 191 -33.20 -3.78 -24.60
C GLU A 191 -32.84 -2.84 -25.74
N GLY A 192 -32.69 -1.55 -25.44
CA GLY A 192 -32.44 -0.52 -26.44
C GLY A 192 -33.05 0.84 -26.10
N GLY A 193 -32.81 1.80 -26.98
CA GLY A 193 -33.48 3.10 -26.95
C GLY A 193 -34.83 3.05 -27.66
N HIS A 194 -35.88 3.46 -26.95
CA HIS A 194 -37.26 3.52 -27.42
C HIS A 194 -37.75 4.95 -27.54
N SER A 195 -38.39 5.29 -28.66
CA SER A 195 -38.90 6.64 -28.91
C SER A 195 -40.33 6.76 -28.39
N VAL A 196 -40.57 7.63 -27.41
CA VAL A 196 -41.91 7.96 -26.93
C VAL A 196 -42.34 9.27 -27.57
N TYR A 197 -43.25 9.18 -28.54
CA TYR A 197 -43.85 10.32 -29.23
C TYR A 197 -45.03 10.84 -28.42
N ILE A 198 -45.15 12.16 -28.26
CA ILE A 198 -46.22 12.81 -27.50
C ILE A 198 -46.74 14.00 -28.31
N HIS A 199 -48.05 14.16 -28.39
CA HIS A 199 -48.70 15.36 -28.92
C HIS A 199 -50.04 15.63 -28.26
N THR A 200 -50.57 16.82 -28.50
CA THR A 200 -51.78 17.34 -27.87
C THR A 200 -52.81 17.79 -28.91
N GLN A 201 -54.07 17.74 -28.51
CA GLN A 201 -55.22 18.15 -29.30
C GLN A 201 -55.92 19.34 -28.63
N ASP A 202 -56.33 20.31 -29.45
CA ASP A 202 -57.18 21.42 -29.02
C ASP A 202 -58.69 21.05 -28.97
N ALA A 203 -59.52 22.00 -28.55
CA ALA A 203 -60.96 21.82 -28.39
C ALA A 203 -61.73 21.72 -29.72
N GLU A 204 -61.11 22.13 -30.82
CA GLU A 204 -61.62 22.14 -32.18
C GLU A 204 -61.28 20.84 -32.91
N GLY A 205 -60.42 20.03 -32.30
CA GLY A 205 -60.05 18.70 -32.72
C GLY A 205 -58.77 18.66 -33.54
N ASN A 206 -58.02 19.76 -33.65
CA ASN A 206 -56.76 19.78 -34.39
C ASN A 206 -55.63 19.21 -33.52
N TRP A 207 -54.81 18.36 -34.14
CA TRP A 207 -53.66 17.75 -33.49
C TRP A 207 -52.38 18.50 -33.83
N GLY A 208 -51.58 18.75 -32.79
CA GLY A 208 -50.24 19.29 -32.90
C GLY A 208 -49.23 18.30 -33.46
N ALA A 209 -48.06 18.82 -33.84
CA ALA A 209 -46.92 17.99 -34.20
C ALA A 209 -46.38 17.21 -32.98
N ALA A 210 -45.99 15.95 -33.19
CA ALA A 210 -45.41 15.13 -32.14
C ALA A 210 -43.98 15.54 -31.77
N VAL A 211 -43.73 15.59 -30.46
CA VAL A 211 -42.38 15.66 -29.86
C VAL A 211 -41.97 14.29 -29.35
N THR A 212 -40.67 14.05 -29.19
CA THR A 212 -40.15 12.74 -28.79
C THR A 212 -39.27 12.85 -27.55
N ALA A 213 -39.41 11.89 -26.64
CA ALA A 213 -38.42 11.57 -25.60
C ALA A 213 -37.92 10.13 -25.77
N THR A 214 -36.69 9.84 -25.35
CA THR A 214 -36.12 8.50 -25.46
C THR A 214 -36.13 7.80 -24.11
N LEU A 215 -36.79 6.64 -24.04
CA LEU A 215 -36.71 5.70 -22.94
C LEU A 215 -35.56 4.73 -23.21
N ALA A 216 -34.60 4.62 -22.30
CA ALA A 216 -33.59 3.57 -22.36
C ALA A 216 -34.07 2.37 -21.55
N VAL A 217 -34.24 1.22 -22.22
CA VAL A 217 -34.49 -0.06 -21.56
C VAL A 217 -33.18 -0.81 -21.50
N ASP A 218 -32.70 -1.04 -20.28
CA ASP A 218 -31.48 -1.77 -19.98
C ASP A 218 -31.81 -3.03 -19.17
N THR A 219 -31.45 -4.19 -19.70
CA THR A 219 -31.64 -5.48 -19.03
C THR A 219 -30.33 -6.20 -18.75
N THR A 220 -29.22 -5.65 -19.24
CA THR A 220 -27.91 -6.25 -19.12
C THR A 220 -27.32 -5.80 -17.79
N GLY A 221 -26.87 -6.76 -16.99
CA GLY A 221 -26.27 -6.47 -15.70
C GLY A 221 -24.76 -6.26 -15.82
N PRO A 222 -24.15 -5.47 -14.91
CA PRO A 222 -22.71 -5.28 -14.89
C PRO A 222 -21.91 -6.58 -14.75
N VAL A 223 -20.70 -6.58 -15.28
CA VAL A 223 -19.73 -7.66 -15.12
C VAL A 223 -18.49 -7.17 -14.35
N VAL A 224 -17.78 -8.11 -13.73
CA VAL A 224 -16.43 -7.88 -13.21
C VAL A 224 -15.46 -8.45 -14.24
N THR A 225 -14.79 -7.59 -15.00
CA THR A 225 -14.04 -8.00 -16.21
C THR A 225 -12.64 -8.54 -15.87
N ASP A 226 -12.36 -9.79 -16.25
CA ASP A 226 -11.05 -10.48 -16.29
C ASP A 226 -10.29 -10.83 -14.99
N GLY A 227 -9.37 -11.80 -15.14
CA GLY A 227 -8.79 -12.69 -14.13
C GLY A 227 -7.85 -12.10 -13.06
N ASP A 228 -7.61 -10.78 -13.07
CA ASP A 228 -6.87 -10.05 -12.02
C ASP A 228 -7.64 -8.84 -11.46
N ALA A 229 -8.82 -8.53 -12.01
CA ALA A 229 -9.59 -7.37 -11.56
C ALA A 229 -10.14 -7.56 -10.14
N LEU A 230 -10.20 -8.79 -9.64
CA LEU A 230 -10.67 -9.11 -8.31
C LEU A 230 -9.54 -9.73 -7.46
N ALA A 231 -8.94 -8.91 -6.60
CA ALA A 231 -7.80 -9.30 -5.78
C ALA A 231 -8.02 -8.97 -4.30
N VAL A 232 -7.55 -9.85 -3.41
CA VAL A 232 -7.54 -9.63 -1.96
C VAL A 232 -6.10 -9.56 -1.44
N SER A 233 -5.82 -8.61 -0.56
CA SER A 233 -4.46 -8.38 -0.03
C SER A 233 -4.48 -7.90 1.44
N PRO A 234 -3.55 -8.38 2.29
CA PRO A 234 -2.60 -9.48 2.03
C PRO A 234 -3.33 -10.81 1.85
N ASN A 235 -2.77 -11.67 1.01
CA ASN A 235 -3.26 -13.02 0.74
C ASN A 235 -2.06 -13.92 0.38
N PRO A 236 -1.74 -14.98 1.16
CA PRO A 236 -2.47 -15.48 2.34
C PRO A 236 -2.58 -14.48 3.50
N SER A 237 -3.53 -14.72 4.41
CA SER A 237 -3.73 -13.90 5.61
C SER A 237 -3.98 -14.75 6.85
N ASN A 238 -3.32 -14.40 7.95
CA ASN A 238 -3.63 -14.95 9.27
C ASN A 238 -4.64 -14.13 10.08
N GLY A 239 -5.14 -13.01 9.52
CA GLY A 239 -6.01 -12.08 10.23
C GLY A 239 -5.29 -11.21 11.27
N ASN A 240 -3.96 -11.09 11.20
CA ASN A 240 -3.16 -10.22 12.07
C ASN A 240 -2.33 -9.19 11.28
N VAL A 241 -2.12 -9.39 9.98
CA VAL A 241 -1.42 -8.45 9.10
C VAL A 241 -2.43 -7.59 8.35
N PRO A 242 -2.44 -6.26 8.53
CA PRO A 242 -3.34 -5.37 7.80
C PRO A 242 -2.83 -5.10 6.38
N TYR A 243 -3.74 -4.65 5.51
CA TYR A 243 -3.44 -4.19 4.15
C TYR A 243 -2.48 -3.00 4.12
N SER A 244 -2.67 -2.03 5.02
CA SER A 244 -1.82 -0.86 5.15
C SER A 244 -1.66 -0.45 6.60
N ASN A 245 -0.56 0.24 6.91
CA ASN A 245 -0.31 0.71 8.27
C ASN A 245 -1.41 1.69 8.70
N GLY A 246 -2.07 1.42 9.83
CA GLY A 246 -3.20 2.22 10.33
C GLY A 246 -4.59 1.70 9.95
N THR A 247 -4.70 0.64 9.14
CA THR A 247 -5.97 -0.09 8.94
C THR A 247 -6.01 -1.36 9.79
N SER A 248 -7.21 -1.80 10.18
CA SER A 248 -7.44 -3.08 10.89
C SER A 248 -8.21 -4.05 10.00
N SER A 249 -7.84 -4.11 8.72
CA SER A 249 -8.50 -4.90 7.68
C SER A 249 -7.51 -5.45 6.65
N ILE A 250 -7.90 -6.52 5.97
CA ILE A 250 -7.40 -6.82 4.62
C ILE A 250 -8.29 -6.09 3.61
N ARG A 251 -7.86 -5.97 2.35
CA ARG A 251 -8.63 -5.26 1.32
C ARG A 251 -8.93 -6.17 0.13
N LEU A 252 -10.20 -6.19 -0.25
CA LEU A 252 -10.65 -6.65 -1.56
C LEU A 252 -10.69 -5.46 -2.51
N ASN A 253 -10.08 -5.59 -3.68
CA ASN A 253 -10.19 -4.63 -4.78
C ASN A 253 -10.89 -5.30 -5.95
N ALA A 254 -11.92 -4.65 -6.47
CA ALA A 254 -12.56 -4.92 -7.74
C ALA A 254 -12.20 -3.76 -8.69
N THR A 255 -11.06 -3.84 -9.38
CA THR A 255 -10.49 -2.71 -10.12
C THR A 255 -11.30 -2.34 -11.37
N GLN A 256 -12.17 -3.23 -11.84
CA GLN A 256 -13.00 -3.00 -13.01
C GLN A 256 -14.37 -3.71 -12.88
N LEU A 257 -15.37 -2.92 -12.52
CA LEU A 257 -16.79 -3.20 -12.61
C LEU A 257 -17.28 -2.48 -13.87
N SER A 258 -17.87 -3.20 -14.82
CA SER A 258 -18.26 -2.63 -16.11
C SER A 258 -19.67 -3.04 -16.44
N ASP A 259 -20.53 -2.07 -16.76
CA ASP A 259 -21.75 -2.37 -17.48
C ASP A 259 -21.42 -2.49 -18.98
N PRO A 260 -21.60 -3.65 -19.61
CA PRO A 260 -21.27 -3.79 -21.02
C PRO A 260 -22.34 -3.12 -21.89
N GLU A 261 -21.91 -2.31 -22.87
CA GLU A 261 -22.84 -1.73 -23.84
C GLU A 261 -23.52 -2.83 -24.64
N SER A 262 -24.86 -2.84 -24.63
CA SER A 262 -25.68 -3.78 -25.37
C SER A 262 -26.89 -3.07 -25.96
N ASN A 263 -27.16 -3.31 -27.24
CA ASN A 263 -28.15 -2.58 -28.04
C ASN A 263 -28.08 -1.04 -27.91
N PHE A 264 -26.86 -0.49 -27.83
CA PHE A 264 -26.55 0.94 -27.66
C PHE A 264 -27.02 1.54 -26.33
N VAL A 265 -27.35 0.70 -25.34
CA VAL A 265 -27.65 1.10 -23.98
C VAL A 265 -26.51 0.65 -23.08
N GLN A 266 -26.10 1.55 -22.20
CA GLN A 266 -25.08 1.31 -21.19
C GLN A 266 -25.38 2.21 -20.00
N SER A 267 -25.52 1.60 -18.82
CA SER A 267 -25.84 2.30 -17.58
C SER A 267 -24.59 2.53 -16.74
N PRO A 268 -24.50 3.68 -16.03
CA PRO A 268 -23.51 3.83 -14.97
C PRO A 268 -23.61 2.73 -13.92
N ILE A 269 -22.48 2.33 -13.35
CA ILE A 269 -22.48 1.54 -12.12
C ILE A 269 -23.14 2.38 -11.03
N ALA A 270 -23.99 1.77 -10.21
CA ALA A 270 -24.66 2.40 -9.07
C ALA A 270 -24.29 1.76 -7.72
N GLY A 271 -23.63 0.60 -7.75
CA GLY A 271 -23.12 -0.04 -6.55
C GLY A 271 -22.49 -1.40 -6.83
N ALA A 272 -21.87 -1.98 -5.81
CA ALA A 272 -21.41 -3.36 -5.83
C ALA A 272 -21.44 -3.96 -4.43
N GLU A 273 -21.51 -5.28 -4.35
CA GLU A 273 -21.50 -6.00 -3.08
C GLU A 273 -20.60 -7.23 -3.12
N MET A 274 -20.11 -7.62 -1.95
CA MET A 274 -19.35 -8.85 -1.75
C MET A 274 -19.99 -9.79 -0.72
N PHE A 275 -19.69 -11.07 -0.86
CA PHE A 275 -20.00 -12.14 0.08
C PHE A 275 -18.74 -12.96 0.37
N ILE A 276 -18.66 -13.56 1.56
CA ILE A 276 -17.63 -14.53 1.91
C ILE A 276 -18.33 -15.88 2.12
N ASP A 277 -17.95 -16.87 1.31
CA ASP A 277 -18.47 -18.24 1.20
C ASP A 277 -19.97 -18.32 0.83
N ASN A 278 -20.86 -17.85 1.70
CA ASN A 278 -22.29 -17.95 1.52
C ASN A 278 -22.83 -16.71 0.79
N VAL A 279 -23.36 -16.94 -0.41
CA VAL A 279 -23.97 -15.90 -1.24
C VAL A 279 -25.44 -15.70 -0.86
N GLY A 280 -25.81 -14.46 -0.53
CA GLY A 280 -27.18 -14.05 -0.27
C GLY A 280 -27.91 -13.48 -1.50
N ALA A 281 -29.16 -13.04 -1.28
CA ALA A 281 -29.94 -12.34 -2.29
C ALA A 281 -29.28 -11.00 -2.70
N ALA A 282 -29.64 -10.50 -3.88
CA ALA A 282 -29.12 -9.22 -4.38
C ALA A 282 -29.43 -8.07 -3.43
N GLY A 283 -28.40 -7.28 -3.09
CA GLY A 283 -28.50 -6.15 -2.15
C GLY A 283 -28.38 -6.53 -0.67
N THR A 284 -28.01 -7.77 -0.34
CA THR A 284 -27.82 -8.22 1.05
C THR A 284 -26.35 -8.39 1.44
N GLY A 285 -25.43 -8.22 0.50
CA GLY A 285 -23.99 -8.36 0.72
C GLY A 285 -23.36 -7.15 1.41
N VAL A 286 -22.06 -7.26 1.66
CA VAL A 286 -21.27 -6.12 2.15
C VAL A 286 -21.03 -5.17 0.99
N PRO A 287 -21.43 -3.88 1.08
CA PRO A 287 -21.26 -2.95 -0.02
C PRO A 287 -19.78 -2.62 -0.27
N LEU A 288 -19.39 -2.56 -1.53
CA LEU A 288 -18.12 -1.98 -1.96
C LEU A 288 -18.24 -0.45 -1.97
N ARG A 289 -17.09 0.21 -1.85
CA ARG A 289 -16.93 1.66 -2.00
C ARG A 289 -16.30 1.96 -3.35
N ALA A 290 -16.81 2.96 -4.06
CA ALA A 290 -16.17 3.47 -5.26
C ALA A 290 -14.77 4.02 -4.93
N VAL A 291 -13.82 3.80 -5.84
CA VAL A 291 -12.42 4.21 -5.67
C VAL A 291 -12.26 5.73 -5.70
N ASP A 292 -13.03 6.42 -6.55
CA ASP A 292 -13.05 7.87 -6.72
C ASP A 292 -14.10 8.57 -5.84
N GLY A 293 -14.90 7.80 -5.11
CA GLY A 293 -15.87 8.28 -4.13
C GLY A 293 -17.33 8.18 -4.56
N SER A 294 -17.64 7.90 -5.83
CA SER A 294 -19.03 7.74 -6.29
C SER A 294 -19.15 6.75 -7.45
N PHE A 295 -20.17 5.90 -7.39
CA PHE A 295 -20.59 5.12 -8.56
C PHE A 295 -21.43 6.01 -9.50
N SER A 296 -20.84 6.44 -10.61
CA SER A 296 -21.35 7.40 -11.59
C SER A 296 -20.95 7.15 -13.06
N ASP A 297 -20.00 6.25 -13.35
CA ASP A 297 -19.57 5.91 -14.71
C ASP A 297 -19.92 4.46 -15.10
N PRO A 298 -20.01 4.13 -16.40
CA PRO A 298 -20.26 2.75 -16.86
C PRO A 298 -19.14 1.76 -16.54
N VAL A 299 -17.93 2.24 -16.25
CA VAL A 299 -16.77 1.43 -15.88
C VAL A 299 -16.13 2.04 -14.65
N GLU A 300 -16.01 1.27 -13.57
CA GLU A 300 -15.55 1.76 -12.28
C GLU A 300 -14.68 0.79 -11.48
N GLY A 301 -13.91 1.35 -10.55
CA GLY A 301 -13.22 0.59 -9.51
C GLY A 301 -13.98 0.62 -8.18
N GLY A 302 -14.08 -0.53 -7.52
CA GLY A 302 -14.61 -0.66 -6.17
C GLY A 302 -13.65 -1.36 -5.21
N TYR A 303 -13.80 -1.14 -3.91
CA TYR A 303 -13.07 -1.88 -2.89
C TYR A 303 -13.90 -2.12 -1.63
N ALA A 304 -13.53 -3.14 -0.86
CA ALA A 304 -14.10 -3.42 0.46
C ALA A 304 -12.99 -3.76 1.46
N ASP A 305 -13.04 -3.12 2.64
CA ASP A 305 -12.16 -3.44 3.76
C ASP A 305 -12.80 -4.55 4.59
N ILE A 306 -12.17 -5.72 4.61
CA ILE A 306 -12.60 -6.88 5.39
C ILE A 306 -11.88 -6.84 6.73
N PRO A 307 -12.58 -6.59 7.87
CA PRO A 307 -11.93 -6.46 9.17
C PRO A 307 -11.10 -7.69 9.52
N LEU A 308 -9.94 -7.46 10.13
CA LEU A 308 -9.06 -8.56 10.58
C LEU A 308 -9.78 -9.51 11.57
N ALA A 309 -10.74 -8.99 12.34
CA ALA A 309 -11.59 -9.82 13.21
C ALA A 309 -12.46 -10.81 12.43
N THR A 310 -12.97 -10.42 11.26
CA THR A 310 -13.71 -11.30 10.35
C THR A 310 -12.80 -12.41 9.84
N VAL A 311 -11.59 -12.08 9.38
CA VAL A 311 -10.60 -13.07 8.91
C VAL A 311 -10.23 -14.06 10.03
N ARG A 312 -10.04 -13.58 11.26
CA ARG A 312 -9.76 -14.45 12.42
C ARG A 312 -10.90 -15.41 12.76
N ALA A 313 -12.15 -15.03 12.45
CA ALA A 313 -13.32 -15.87 12.68
C ALA A 313 -13.51 -16.97 11.60
N LEU A 314 -12.94 -16.78 10.40
CA LEU A 314 -12.94 -17.80 9.35
C LEU A 314 -12.07 -19.00 9.73
N SER A 315 -12.36 -20.17 9.16
CA SER A 315 -11.53 -21.37 9.33
C SER A 315 -10.16 -21.22 8.65
N ASN A 316 -9.19 -22.07 9.00
CA ASN A 316 -7.99 -22.19 8.19
C ASN A 316 -8.32 -22.86 6.85
N GLY A 317 -7.85 -22.32 5.74
CA GLY A 317 -8.08 -22.83 4.39
C GLY A 317 -8.55 -21.77 3.41
N ASN A 318 -9.06 -22.22 2.28
CA ASN A 318 -9.53 -21.35 1.21
C ASN A 318 -10.99 -20.93 1.46
N HIS A 319 -11.24 -19.63 1.32
CA HIS A 319 -12.54 -19.00 1.40
C HIS A 319 -12.85 -18.30 0.07
N THR A 320 -14.09 -18.40 -0.39
CA THR A 320 -14.51 -17.81 -1.66
C THR A 320 -15.10 -16.43 -1.40
N ILE A 321 -14.51 -15.40 -2.00
CA ILE A 321 -15.10 -14.06 -2.03
C ILE A 321 -15.86 -13.91 -3.34
N SER A 322 -17.17 -13.69 -3.27
CA SER A 322 -18.02 -13.46 -4.45
C SER A 322 -18.41 -12.00 -4.54
N VAL A 323 -18.31 -11.39 -5.72
CA VAL A 323 -18.64 -9.98 -5.98
C VAL A 323 -19.59 -9.86 -7.16
N ARG A 324 -20.55 -8.94 -7.08
CA ARG A 324 -21.34 -8.47 -8.23
C ARG A 324 -21.58 -6.97 -8.14
N ALA A 325 -21.74 -6.33 -9.29
CA ALA A 325 -22.12 -4.93 -9.40
C ALA A 325 -23.60 -4.78 -9.76
N LYS A 326 -24.10 -3.57 -9.53
CA LYS A 326 -25.44 -3.09 -9.86
C LYS A 326 -25.31 -1.84 -10.68
N ASP A 327 -26.05 -1.72 -11.77
CA ASP A 327 -26.11 -0.49 -12.57
C ASP A 327 -27.19 0.50 -12.10
N ALA A 328 -27.28 1.64 -12.77
CA ALA A 328 -28.26 2.70 -12.53
C ALA A 328 -29.70 2.33 -12.95
N ALA A 329 -29.89 1.45 -13.93
CA ALA A 329 -31.21 0.89 -14.27
C ALA A 329 -31.72 -0.06 -13.17
N GLY A 330 -30.80 -0.56 -12.36
CA GLY A 330 -30.99 -1.43 -11.22
C GLY A 330 -30.59 -2.88 -11.46
N ASN A 331 -30.09 -3.26 -12.64
CA ASN A 331 -29.75 -4.66 -12.92
C ASN A 331 -28.57 -5.10 -12.07
N TRP A 332 -28.64 -6.33 -11.57
CA TRP A 332 -27.54 -6.96 -10.86
C TRP A 332 -26.79 -7.89 -11.79
N GLY A 333 -25.48 -7.74 -11.79
CA GLY A 333 -24.55 -8.57 -12.53
C GLY A 333 -24.44 -10.02 -12.06
N ALA A 334 -23.77 -10.82 -12.88
CA ALA A 334 -23.29 -12.14 -12.48
C ALA A 334 -22.23 -12.04 -11.37
N LEU A 335 -22.11 -13.10 -10.56
CA LEU A 335 -21.07 -13.17 -9.53
C LEU A 335 -19.73 -13.52 -10.16
N SER A 336 -18.71 -12.74 -9.83
CA SER A 336 -17.30 -13.07 -10.02
C SER A 336 -16.67 -13.45 -8.68
N THR A 337 -15.63 -14.28 -8.68
CA THR A 337 -15.05 -14.82 -7.45
C THR A 337 -13.54 -14.71 -7.38
N THR A 338 -13.01 -14.47 -6.19
CA THR A 338 -11.58 -14.60 -5.85
C THR A 338 -11.40 -15.45 -4.59
N THR A 339 -10.20 -15.95 -4.34
CA THR A 339 -9.92 -16.81 -3.18
C THR A 339 -9.16 -16.04 -2.11
N LEU A 340 -9.70 -16.00 -0.89
CA LEU A 340 -8.98 -15.64 0.32
C LEU A 340 -8.38 -16.90 0.94
N VAL A 341 -7.06 -17.00 1.02
CA VAL A 341 -6.35 -18.07 1.70
C VAL A 341 -6.11 -17.65 3.14
N VAL A 342 -6.88 -18.24 4.06
CA VAL A 342 -6.69 -18.05 5.50
C VAL A 342 -5.67 -19.07 5.99
N ASP A 343 -4.52 -18.58 6.45
CA ASP A 343 -3.44 -19.43 6.95
C ASP A 343 -3.04 -19.03 8.38
N LYS A 344 -3.33 -19.92 9.31
CA LYS A 344 -3.08 -19.81 10.76
C LYS A 344 -2.04 -20.81 11.23
N VAL A 345 -1.40 -21.53 10.31
CA VAL A 345 -0.39 -22.53 10.65
C VAL A 345 0.94 -21.81 10.79
N ASN A 346 1.59 -21.93 11.95
CA ASN A 346 2.91 -21.36 12.11
C ASN A 346 3.92 -22.13 11.25
N PRO A 347 4.89 -21.44 10.61
CA PRO A 347 6.01 -22.13 9.99
C PRO A 347 6.87 -22.81 11.05
N THR A 348 7.71 -23.75 10.63
CA THR A 348 8.70 -24.39 11.52
C THR A 348 10.12 -24.00 11.13
N VAL A 349 11.00 -23.94 12.13
CA VAL A 349 12.43 -23.67 11.97
C VAL A 349 13.23 -24.80 12.60
N SER A 350 14.30 -25.22 11.94
CA SER A 350 15.16 -26.33 12.36
C SER A 350 16.61 -26.08 11.95
N ASN A 351 17.52 -26.97 12.36
CA ASN A 351 18.93 -26.96 11.95
C ASN A 351 19.65 -25.62 12.17
N ALA A 352 19.34 -24.94 13.27
CA ALA A 352 19.99 -23.67 13.57
C ALA A 352 21.44 -23.90 14.03
N ALA A 353 22.39 -23.25 13.37
CA ALA A 353 23.82 -23.41 13.61
C ALA A 353 24.56 -22.07 13.46
N ALA A 354 25.71 -21.95 14.13
CA ALA A 354 26.64 -20.83 13.98
C ALA A 354 27.95 -21.32 13.36
N VAL A 355 28.48 -20.62 12.36
CA VAL A 355 29.74 -20.96 11.69
C VAL A 355 30.58 -19.69 11.45
N PRO A 356 31.87 -19.65 11.88
CA PRO A 356 32.57 -20.68 12.63
C PRO A 356 32.11 -20.76 14.10
N SER A 357 32.16 -21.96 14.66
CA SER A 357 32.00 -22.23 16.10
C SER A 357 32.81 -23.49 16.43
N PRO A 358 33.89 -23.41 17.23
CA PRO A 358 34.40 -22.22 17.91
C PRO A 358 34.89 -21.09 16.98
N THR A 359 34.84 -19.84 17.44
CA THR A 359 35.17 -18.66 16.62
C THR A 359 36.66 -18.51 16.34
N GLN A 360 37.54 -18.92 17.26
CA GLN A 360 39.00 -18.89 17.09
C GLN A 360 39.52 -17.52 16.61
N GLY A 361 39.03 -16.46 17.25
CA GLY A 361 39.34 -15.05 16.92
C GLY A 361 38.59 -14.47 15.72
N ALA A 362 37.70 -15.23 15.06
CA ALA A 362 36.79 -14.65 14.07
C ALA A 362 35.90 -13.60 14.75
N ARG A 363 35.80 -12.42 14.11
CA ARG A 363 34.99 -11.28 14.60
C ARG A 363 33.51 -11.41 14.25
N THR A 364 33.16 -12.37 13.40
CA THR A 364 31.78 -12.67 13.04
C THR A 364 31.55 -14.18 12.94
N ALA A 365 30.31 -14.59 13.20
CA ALA A 365 29.79 -15.91 12.89
C ALA A 365 28.50 -15.79 12.08
N THR A 366 28.35 -16.62 11.05
CA THR A 366 27.10 -16.76 10.30
C THR A 366 26.15 -17.68 11.05
N ILE A 367 25.00 -17.15 11.42
CA ILE A 367 23.87 -17.91 11.92
C ILE A 367 23.08 -18.42 10.72
N THR A 368 22.86 -19.72 10.66
CA THR A 368 22.08 -20.39 9.62
C THR A 368 20.94 -21.17 10.26
N ALA A 369 19.82 -21.32 9.57
CA ALA A 369 18.72 -22.19 9.96
C ALA A 369 17.91 -22.62 8.73
N THR A 370 17.11 -23.68 8.86
CA THR A 370 16.19 -24.16 7.83
C THR A 370 14.75 -23.86 8.24
N GLY A 371 14.07 -23.01 7.47
CA GLY A 371 12.64 -22.75 7.60
C GLY A 371 11.81 -23.65 6.69
N THR A 372 10.64 -24.08 7.16
CA THR A 372 9.67 -24.83 6.36
C THR A 372 8.26 -24.32 6.64
N ASP A 373 7.46 -24.23 5.59
CA ASP A 373 6.07 -23.80 5.62
C ASP A 373 5.31 -24.45 4.46
N GLY A 374 3.99 -24.51 4.54
CA GLY A 374 3.14 -25.03 3.47
C GLY A 374 3.12 -24.14 2.21
N THR A 375 3.43 -22.85 2.35
CA THR A 375 3.46 -21.88 1.25
C THR A 375 4.86 -21.31 1.06
N SER A 376 5.32 -20.46 1.97
CA SER A 376 6.61 -19.80 1.89
C SER A 376 7.05 -19.21 3.21
N VAL A 377 8.36 -19.23 3.45
CA VAL A 377 9.01 -18.42 4.47
C VAL A 377 9.46 -17.12 3.82
N VAL A 378 9.08 -15.98 4.39
CA VAL A 378 9.34 -14.64 3.81
C VAL A 378 10.28 -13.79 4.64
N ALA A 379 10.48 -14.13 5.92
CA ALA A 379 11.43 -13.46 6.79
C ALA A 379 11.98 -14.41 7.85
N GLY A 380 13.12 -14.05 8.43
CA GLY A 380 13.64 -14.67 9.64
C GLY A 380 14.31 -13.65 10.53
N GLU A 381 14.44 -13.97 11.81
CA GLU A 381 15.18 -13.16 12.75
C GLU A 381 15.93 -14.00 13.77
N PHE A 382 17.02 -13.44 14.29
CA PHE A 382 17.73 -13.99 15.43
C PHE A 382 17.89 -12.97 16.56
N PHE A 383 18.03 -13.44 17.79
CA PHE A 383 18.26 -12.59 18.96
C PHE A 383 18.96 -13.34 20.09
N ARG A 384 19.53 -12.60 21.04
CA ARG A 384 20.18 -13.12 22.25
C ARG A 384 19.40 -12.74 23.50
N GLY A 385 19.45 -13.58 24.53
CA GLY A 385 18.82 -13.31 25.83
C GLY A 385 17.29 -13.46 25.82
N ALA A 386 16.61 -12.49 26.43
CA ALA A 386 15.15 -12.42 26.49
C ALA A 386 14.55 -12.18 25.10
N ASP A 387 13.38 -12.75 24.82
CA ASP A 387 12.69 -12.56 23.54
C ASP A 387 12.22 -11.10 23.40
N PRO A 388 12.70 -10.33 22.41
CA PRO A 388 12.26 -8.94 22.21
C PRO A 388 10.82 -8.83 21.69
N GLY A 389 10.21 -9.94 21.32
CA GLY A 389 8.92 -10.03 20.62
C GLY A 389 9.10 -10.19 19.12
N ALA A 390 8.09 -10.79 18.47
CA ALA A 390 8.12 -11.12 17.05
C ALA A 390 8.33 -9.89 16.15
N GLY A 391 9.29 -9.97 15.23
CA GLY A 391 9.63 -8.89 14.30
C GLY A 391 10.52 -7.79 14.91
N LYS A 392 11.10 -8.04 16.09
CA LYS A 392 12.00 -7.12 16.80
C LYS A 392 13.40 -7.68 17.01
N GLY A 393 13.70 -8.86 16.45
CA GLY A 393 15.04 -9.42 16.43
C GLY A 393 15.90 -8.80 15.32
N THR A 394 17.14 -9.28 15.21
CA THR A 394 18.01 -8.95 14.09
C THR A 394 17.54 -9.72 12.86
N ALA A 395 17.20 -9.00 11.79
CA ALA A 395 16.70 -9.59 10.56
C ALA A 395 17.71 -10.54 9.90
N MET A 396 17.19 -11.59 9.29
CA MET A 396 17.94 -12.59 8.51
C MET A 396 17.47 -12.58 7.06
N THR A 397 18.37 -12.95 6.16
CA THR A 397 18.07 -13.16 4.74
C THR A 397 17.45 -14.54 4.54
N VAL A 398 16.38 -14.61 3.74
CA VAL A 398 15.73 -15.86 3.35
C VAL A 398 16.06 -16.16 1.88
N SER A 399 16.37 -17.42 1.57
CA SER A 399 16.69 -17.86 0.21
C SER A 399 16.17 -19.29 -0.06
N GLY A 400 15.98 -19.60 -1.35
CA GLY A 400 15.47 -20.90 -1.80
C GLY A 400 13.96 -20.92 -2.05
N SER A 401 13.43 -22.11 -2.34
CA SER A 401 12.02 -22.36 -2.69
C SER A 401 11.36 -23.44 -1.83
N GLY A 402 11.88 -23.66 -0.62
CA GLY A 402 11.38 -24.66 0.32
C GLY A 402 12.14 -26.00 0.25
N PRO A 403 12.70 -26.51 1.37
CA PRO A 403 12.98 -25.80 2.62
C PRO A 403 13.82 -24.53 2.38
N TRP A 404 13.53 -23.45 3.11
CA TRP A 404 14.21 -22.17 2.96
C TRP A 404 15.43 -22.08 3.86
N THR A 405 16.54 -21.61 3.31
CA THR A 405 17.74 -21.30 4.10
C THR A 405 17.62 -19.87 4.61
N VAL A 406 17.79 -19.71 5.92
CA VAL A 406 17.73 -18.42 6.60
C VAL A 406 19.08 -18.10 7.22
N THR A 407 19.67 -16.95 6.87
CA THR A 407 21.05 -16.60 7.27
C THR A 407 21.15 -15.20 7.87
N GLY A 408 21.94 -15.04 8.93
CA GLY A 408 22.26 -13.74 9.54
C GLY A 408 23.69 -13.70 10.06
N THR A 409 24.22 -12.50 10.31
CA THR A 409 25.60 -12.31 10.79
C THR A 409 25.59 -11.87 12.25
N LEU A 410 26.25 -12.63 13.12
CA LEU A 410 26.49 -12.28 14.51
C LEU A 410 27.89 -11.68 14.67
N ASP A 411 28.00 -10.50 15.27
CA ASP A 411 29.27 -9.95 15.74
C ASP A 411 29.70 -10.67 17.02
N THR A 412 30.82 -11.38 16.94
CA THR A 412 31.39 -12.16 18.05
C THR A 412 32.47 -11.39 18.80
N SER A 413 32.95 -10.25 18.28
CA SER A 413 34.02 -9.46 18.92
C SER A 413 33.60 -8.76 20.21
N VAL A 414 32.29 -8.70 20.46
CA VAL A 414 31.68 -8.12 21.67
C VAL A 414 31.20 -9.20 22.65
N LEU A 415 31.44 -10.47 22.35
CA LEU A 415 31.02 -11.59 23.19
C LEU A 415 32.19 -12.04 24.08
N PRO A 416 31.91 -12.41 25.35
CA PRO A 416 32.93 -13.05 26.18
C PRO A 416 33.28 -14.43 25.62
N GLU A 417 34.48 -14.93 25.95
CA GLU A 417 34.83 -16.31 25.67
C GLU A 417 33.84 -17.30 26.30
N GLY A 418 33.71 -18.46 25.65
CA GLY A 418 32.78 -19.52 26.04
C GLY A 418 31.51 -19.57 25.19
N SER A 419 30.50 -20.28 25.69
CA SER A 419 29.30 -20.61 24.92
C SER A 419 28.24 -19.51 25.01
N THR A 420 27.82 -18.99 23.85
CA THR A 420 26.70 -18.05 23.71
C THR A 420 25.55 -18.69 22.92
N THR A 421 24.32 -18.56 23.43
CA THR A 421 23.10 -19.04 22.75
C THR A 421 22.44 -17.92 21.95
N VAL A 422 22.08 -18.22 20.71
CA VAL A 422 21.30 -17.39 19.80
C VAL A 422 19.97 -18.09 19.51
N LYS A 423 18.85 -17.39 19.57
CA LYS A 423 17.53 -17.92 19.22
C LYS A 423 17.16 -17.45 17.82
N VAL A 424 16.61 -18.33 17.01
CA VAL A 424 16.19 -18.08 15.63
C VAL A 424 14.70 -18.40 15.47
N ARG A 425 13.94 -17.56 14.78
CA ARG A 425 12.59 -17.88 14.30
C ARG A 425 12.35 -17.34 12.90
N VAL A 426 11.36 -17.91 12.22
CA VAL A 426 11.00 -17.57 10.84
C VAL A 426 9.53 -17.12 10.76
N LYS A 427 9.21 -16.37 9.71
CA LYS A 427 7.87 -15.85 9.42
C LYS A 427 7.40 -16.33 8.06
N ASP A 428 6.17 -16.79 7.97
CA ASP A 428 5.54 -17.17 6.69
C ASP A 428 4.93 -15.96 5.95
N ALA A 429 4.38 -16.21 4.75
CA ALA A 429 3.70 -15.17 3.96
C ALA A 429 2.40 -14.65 4.59
N ALA A 430 1.67 -15.47 5.35
CA ALA A 430 0.43 -15.08 6.02
C ALA A 430 0.67 -14.16 7.23
N GLY A 431 1.88 -14.21 7.78
CA GLY A 431 2.36 -13.41 8.88
C GLY A 431 2.56 -14.17 10.18
N ASN A 432 2.47 -15.50 10.19
CA ASN A 432 2.67 -16.32 11.38
C ASN A 432 4.17 -16.47 11.66
N TRP A 433 4.52 -16.49 12.95
CA TRP A 433 5.90 -16.67 13.40
C TRP A 433 6.09 -18.06 14.01
N SER A 434 7.20 -18.71 13.67
CA SER A 434 7.58 -20.00 14.25
C SER A 434 7.89 -19.86 15.75
N ALA A 435 7.87 -20.99 16.46
CA ALA A 435 8.61 -21.11 17.70
C ALA A 435 10.12 -20.87 17.45
N THR A 436 10.86 -20.54 18.51
CA THR A 436 12.30 -20.33 18.39
C THR A 436 13.08 -21.63 18.49
N VAL A 437 14.18 -21.72 17.75
CA VAL A 437 15.20 -22.77 17.88
C VAL A 437 16.53 -22.13 18.29
N ASN A 438 17.36 -22.85 19.04
CA ASN A 438 18.66 -22.36 19.48
C ASN A 438 19.76 -22.73 18.48
N ALA A 439 20.65 -21.79 18.22
CA ALA A 439 22.00 -22.01 17.73
C ALA A 439 22.99 -21.65 18.85
N THR A 440 24.07 -22.41 18.98
CA THR A 440 25.14 -22.14 19.93
C THR A 440 26.39 -21.70 19.17
N VAL A 441 27.01 -20.61 19.61
CA VAL A 441 28.34 -20.18 19.18
C VAL A 441 29.29 -20.27 20.36
N THR A 442 30.40 -20.96 20.19
CA THR A 442 31.50 -20.97 21.16
C THR A 442 32.51 -19.91 20.76
N VAL A 443 32.72 -18.90 21.60
CA VAL A 443 33.68 -17.83 21.36
C VAL A 443 35.01 -18.21 21.99
N THR A 444 36.07 -18.21 21.21
CA THR A 444 37.44 -18.47 21.68
C THR A 444 38.40 -17.49 21.04
N ALA A 445 39.44 -17.11 21.77
CA ALA A 445 40.58 -16.35 21.30
C ALA A 445 41.31 -17.07 20.15
N PRO A 446 42.04 -16.32 19.30
CA PRO A 446 42.96 -16.89 18.33
C PRO A 446 44.21 -17.42 19.05
N LEU A 447 44.74 -18.55 18.60
CA LEU A 447 46.02 -19.06 19.10
C LEU A 447 47.17 -18.52 18.25
N SER A 448 48.20 -17.94 18.89
CA SER A 448 49.48 -17.66 18.24
C SER A 448 50.58 -18.45 18.91
N PHE A 449 51.44 -19.15 18.17
CA PHE A 449 52.42 -20.07 18.74
C PHE A 449 53.72 -20.19 17.92
N SER A 450 54.84 -20.52 18.56
CA SER A 450 56.09 -20.99 17.94
C SER A 450 56.18 -22.51 18.03
N THR A 451 57.14 -23.09 17.31
CA THR A 451 57.37 -24.53 17.29
C THR A 451 58.76 -24.87 17.80
N LEU A 452 58.93 -26.01 18.48
CA LEU A 452 60.19 -26.46 19.09
C LEU A 452 61.37 -26.47 18.11
N GLY A 453 61.08 -26.77 16.85
CA GLY A 453 62.09 -26.80 15.81
C GLY A 453 61.58 -26.32 14.46
N ASN A 454 62.49 -26.35 13.50
CA ASN A 454 62.12 -26.19 12.10
C ASN A 454 61.43 -27.48 11.63
N ASP A 455 60.17 -27.39 11.23
CA ASP A 455 59.37 -28.57 10.92
C ASP A 455 59.38 -28.95 9.43
N ALA A 456 58.89 -30.15 9.12
CA ALA A 456 58.76 -30.62 7.73
C ALA A 456 57.81 -29.78 6.85
N SER A 457 56.93 -28.96 7.46
CA SER A 457 56.04 -28.05 6.74
C SER A 457 56.71 -26.71 6.37
N GLY A 458 58.00 -26.54 6.69
CA GLY A 458 58.77 -25.34 6.39
C GLY A 458 58.57 -24.21 7.38
N ARG A 459 58.01 -24.49 8.56
CA ARG A 459 57.98 -23.56 9.68
C ARG A 459 59.36 -23.45 10.30
N ASN A 460 59.65 -22.27 10.80
CA ASN A 460 60.92 -21.91 11.38
C ASN A 460 60.69 -21.58 12.85
N ALA A 461 61.48 -22.18 13.73
CA ALA A 461 61.36 -22.04 15.19
C ALA A 461 61.50 -20.57 15.65
N ASN A 462 62.18 -19.73 14.85
CA ASN A 462 62.32 -18.30 15.12
C ASN A 462 61.03 -17.50 14.93
N ASN A 463 59.96 -18.12 14.42
CA ASN A 463 58.75 -17.44 14.03
C ASN A 463 57.58 -17.85 14.94
N VAL A 464 56.67 -16.90 15.13
CA VAL A 464 55.36 -17.16 15.71
C VAL A 464 54.32 -17.18 14.61
N TYR A 465 53.50 -18.20 14.60
CA TYR A 465 52.42 -18.47 13.66
C TYR A 465 51.07 -18.23 14.32
N ARG A 466 50.03 -17.93 13.53
CA ARG A 466 48.67 -17.76 14.05
C ARG A 466 47.71 -18.79 13.47
N TRP A 467 46.94 -19.46 14.30
CA TRP A 467 45.84 -20.29 13.86
C TRP A 467 44.53 -19.48 13.81
N ASN A 468 43.90 -19.39 12.63
CA ASN A 468 42.65 -18.63 12.44
C ASN A 468 41.37 -19.49 12.52
N GLY A 469 41.51 -20.75 12.91
CA GLY A 469 40.40 -21.70 12.96
C GLY A 469 40.20 -22.58 11.73
N SER A 470 40.85 -22.26 10.61
CA SER A 470 40.76 -23.02 9.35
C SER A 470 42.11 -23.37 8.75
N SER A 471 43.12 -22.53 8.97
CA SER A 471 44.48 -22.72 8.49
C SER A 471 45.47 -21.97 9.39
N MET A 472 46.73 -22.36 9.35
CA MET A 472 47.83 -21.53 9.85
C MET A 472 47.93 -20.28 8.96
N VAL A 473 47.77 -19.10 9.54
CA VAL A 473 47.81 -17.81 8.86
C VAL A 473 49.11 -17.10 9.21
N GLY A 474 50.08 -17.23 8.32
CA GLY A 474 51.26 -16.37 8.26
C GLY A 474 52.13 -16.35 9.52
N THR A 475 53.21 -15.60 9.42
CA THR A 475 54.13 -15.31 10.53
C THR A 475 53.70 -14.00 11.17
N VAL A 476 53.26 -14.04 12.43
CA VAL A 476 52.87 -12.84 13.21
C VAL A 476 54.07 -12.17 13.88
N PHE A 477 55.15 -12.93 14.08
CA PHE A 477 56.45 -12.40 14.53
C PHE A 477 57.57 -13.24 13.92
N SER A 478 58.67 -12.60 13.53
CA SER A 478 59.89 -13.28 13.06
C SER A 478 61.08 -12.73 13.82
N GLY A 479 61.73 -13.60 14.58
CA GLY A 479 62.81 -13.27 15.50
C GLY A 479 64.20 -13.68 15.01
N PRO A 480 65.25 -13.27 15.75
CA PRO A 480 66.63 -13.61 15.43
C PRO A 480 67.04 -15.03 15.83
N ALA A 481 66.28 -15.70 16.70
CA ALA A 481 66.53 -17.05 17.21
C ALA A 481 65.20 -17.75 17.55
N ASN A 482 65.27 -19.04 17.94
CA ASN A 482 64.11 -19.85 18.33
C ASN A 482 63.33 -19.15 19.45
N VAL A 483 62.02 -18.99 19.28
CA VAL A 483 61.15 -18.33 20.24
C VAL A 483 60.59 -19.39 21.20
N ASP A 484 61.06 -19.32 22.44
CA ASP A 484 60.75 -20.26 23.54
C ASP A 484 59.84 -19.63 24.61
N GLY A 485 59.45 -18.39 24.35
CA GLY A 485 58.50 -17.67 25.19
C GLY A 485 57.87 -16.57 24.36
N TYR A 486 56.55 -16.45 24.44
CA TYR A 486 55.80 -15.47 23.67
C TYR A 486 54.58 -14.98 24.45
N ALA A 487 54.48 -13.67 24.66
CA ALA A 487 53.29 -13.05 25.24
C ALA A 487 53.03 -11.65 24.66
N VAL A 488 51.80 -11.33 24.28
CA VAL A 488 51.43 -10.03 23.73
C VAL A 488 50.52 -9.30 24.71
N VAL A 489 50.97 -8.16 25.22
CA VAL A 489 50.14 -7.31 26.09
C VAL A 489 49.38 -6.26 25.28
N ASP A 490 50.04 -5.66 24.30
CA ASP A 490 49.45 -4.72 23.35
C ASP A 490 50.32 -4.59 22.09
N ALA A 491 49.91 -3.73 21.16
CA ALA A 491 50.59 -3.52 19.86
C ALA A 491 52.05 -3.04 19.96
N THR A 492 52.49 -2.58 21.13
CA THR A 492 53.84 -2.05 21.39
C THR A 492 54.64 -2.86 22.42
N HIS A 493 54.02 -3.87 23.06
CA HIS A 493 54.65 -4.68 24.09
C HIS A 493 54.44 -6.18 23.81
N VAL A 494 55.40 -6.76 23.09
CA VAL A 494 55.52 -8.20 22.86
C VAL A 494 56.68 -8.71 23.73
N TYR A 495 56.47 -9.76 24.51
CA TYR A 495 57.48 -10.34 25.38
C TYR A 495 58.00 -11.64 24.78
N LEU A 496 59.30 -11.85 24.86
CA LEU A 496 60.01 -12.95 24.20
C LEU A 496 61.07 -13.56 25.12
N SER A 497 61.19 -14.88 25.06
CA SER A 497 62.36 -15.67 25.50
C SER A 497 62.92 -16.45 24.29
N PHE A 498 64.15 -16.93 24.37
CA PHE A 498 64.79 -17.67 23.28
C PHE A 498 65.59 -18.87 23.77
N SER A 499 65.38 -20.05 23.17
CA SER A 499 66.02 -21.31 23.57
C SER A 499 67.54 -21.38 23.34
N ASN A 500 68.13 -20.33 22.75
CA ASN A 500 69.54 -20.28 22.44
C ASN A 500 70.29 -19.72 23.65
N THR A 501 71.32 -20.42 24.13
CA THR A 501 72.21 -19.99 25.23
C THR A 501 72.91 -18.64 25.04
N SER A 502 72.82 -18.06 23.83
CA SER A 502 73.18 -16.67 23.55
C SER A 502 72.52 -16.21 22.26
N THR A 503 71.73 -15.14 22.35
CA THR A 503 71.05 -14.49 21.21
C THR A 503 71.39 -13.01 21.13
N ASN A 504 71.89 -12.55 19.99
CA ASN A 504 72.13 -11.13 19.73
C ASN A 504 70.88 -10.49 19.12
N LEU A 505 70.29 -9.53 19.82
CA LEU A 505 69.04 -8.87 19.42
C LEU A 505 69.27 -7.55 18.67
N GLY A 506 70.52 -7.21 18.37
CA GLY A 506 70.91 -5.90 17.84
C GLY A 506 70.91 -4.81 18.93
N GLY A 507 71.31 -3.60 18.57
CA GLY A 507 71.36 -2.47 19.51
C GLY A 507 72.35 -2.63 20.68
N GLY A 508 73.24 -3.63 20.63
CA GLY A 508 74.17 -3.97 21.70
C GLY A 508 73.59 -4.89 22.79
N LEU A 509 72.36 -5.36 22.65
CA LEU A 509 71.72 -6.28 23.58
C LEU A 509 71.99 -7.73 23.16
N THR A 510 72.54 -8.52 24.07
CA THR A 510 72.65 -9.98 23.97
C THR A 510 71.96 -10.58 25.18
N VAL A 511 71.16 -11.60 24.95
CA VAL A 511 70.38 -12.30 25.98
C VAL A 511 70.78 -13.77 26.00
N GLN A 512 70.65 -14.38 27.16
CA GLN A 512 70.79 -15.83 27.36
C GLN A 512 69.40 -16.49 27.34
N ASP A 513 69.38 -17.81 27.44
CA ASP A 513 68.18 -18.64 27.41
C ASP A 513 67.23 -18.32 28.58
N GLU A 514 67.75 -17.98 29.75
CA GLU A 514 66.94 -17.60 30.90
C GLU A 514 66.41 -16.15 30.92
N ASP A 515 66.65 -15.36 29.87
CA ASP A 515 66.33 -13.93 29.84
C ASP A 515 65.03 -13.63 29.07
N VAL A 516 64.22 -12.71 29.63
CA VAL A 516 63.00 -12.23 28.94
C VAL A 516 63.18 -10.78 28.52
N VAL A 517 62.79 -10.48 27.28
CA VAL A 517 62.80 -9.13 26.70
C VAL A 517 61.40 -8.68 26.30
N SER A 518 61.16 -7.38 26.35
CA SER A 518 60.07 -6.74 25.61
C SER A 518 60.57 -6.24 24.27
N PHE A 519 59.89 -6.60 23.20
CA PHE A 519 60.03 -6.11 21.85
C PHE A 519 58.90 -5.13 21.53
N ASN A 520 59.27 -3.97 20.99
CA ASN A 520 58.32 -3.02 20.41
C ASN A 520 58.30 -3.16 18.88
N PRO A 521 57.23 -3.74 18.29
CA PRO A 521 57.15 -3.93 16.84
C PRO A 521 57.16 -2.63 16.04
N ALA A 522 56.70 -1.52 16.63
CA ALA A 522 56.66 -0.23 15.94
C ALA A 522 58.05 0.39 15.75
N THR A 523 58.99 0.09 16.65
CA THR A 523 60.36 0.64 16.63
C THR A 523 61.42 -0.40 16.35
N GLY A 524 61.09 -1.69 16.36
CA GLY A 524 62.03 -2.80 16.22
C GLY A 524 63.01 -2.91 17.39
N THR A 525 62.67 -2.36 18.56
CA THR A 525 63.58 -2.24 19.71
C THR A 525 63.31 -3.34 20.73
N TYR A 526 64.37 -4.01 21.18
CA TYR A 526 64.34 -4.95 22.31
C TYR A 526 64.80 -4.24 23.59
N THR A 527 64.16 -4.56 24.71
CA THR A 527 64.54 -4.07 26.04
C THR A 527 64.45 -5.23 27.01
N MET A 528 65.50 -5.45 27.79
CA MET A 528 65.51 -6.48 28.84
C MET A 528 64.48 -6.16 29.91
N VAL A 529 63.64 -7.14 30.25
CA VAL A 529 62.62 -7.01 31.30
C VAL A 529 62.85 -7.96 32.46
N PHE A 530 63.59 -9.03 32.23
CA PHE A 530 64.01 -10.00 33.24
C PHE A 530 65.36 -10.58 32.81
N ASP A 531 66.34 -10.49 33.69
CA ASP A 531 67.68 -11.06 33.51
C ASP A 531 67.75 -12.33 34.37
N GLY A 532 67.50 -13.51 33.80
CA GLY A 532 67.38 -14.75 34.57
C GLY A 532 68.69 -15.10 35.30
N SER A 533 69.81 -14.81 34.65
CA SER A 533 71.17 -14.99 35.18
C SER A 533 71.34 -14.30 36.55
N THR A 534 70.87 -13.05 36.67
CA THR A 534 70.90 -12.29 37.93
C THR A 534 69.79 -12.65 38.91
N ASN A 535 68.73 -13.32 38.44
CA ASN A 535 67.59 -13.74 39.26
C ASN A 535 67.66 -15.21 39.73
N GLY A 536 68.82 -15.85 39.58
CA GLY A 536 69.08 -17.18 40.12
C GLY A 536 68.77 -18.33 39.17
N LEU A 537 68.63 -18.03 37.87
CA LEU A 537 68.44 -19.00 36.78
C LEU A 537 69.70 -19.20 35.93
N GLY A 538 70.88 -18.84 36.44
CA GLY A 538 72.11 -19.01 35.65
C GLY A 538 72.50 -20.48 35.43
N GLY A 539 73.22 -20.74 34.34
CA GLY A 539 73.83 -22.04 34.05
C GLY A 539 73.22 -22.73 32.84
N SER A 540 72.47 -23.80 33.06
CA SER A 540 71.76 -24.57 32.02
C SER A 540 70.24 -24.55 32.26
N VAL A 541 69.76 -23.50 32.93
CA VAL A 541 68.35 -23.34 33.27
C VAL A 541 67.79 -22.39 32.24
N ASP A 542 66.70 -22.78 31.62
CA ASP A 542 66.00 -21.99 30.62
C ASP A 542 64.70 -21.45 31.22
N VAL A 543 64.14 -20.44 30.57
CA VAL A 543 62.76 -20.01 30.78
C VAL A 543 61.94 -20.53 29.58
N ASP A 544 61.36 -21.73 29.74
CA ASP A 544 60.66 -22.46 28.65
C ASP A 544 59.20 -22.02 28.45
N ALA A 545 58.67 -21.19 29.36
CA ALA A 545 57.36 -20.59 29.13
C ALA A 545 57.23 -19.26 29.83
N ILE A 546 56.54 -18.33 29.19
CA ILE A 546 56.25 -17.00 29.76
C ILE A 546 54.79 -16.61 29.55
N SER A 547 54.26 -15.79 30.45
CA SER A 547 53.01 -15.08 30.30
C SER A 547 53.11 -13.72 30.99
N VAL A 548 52.44 -12.70 30.46
CA VAL A 548 52.39 -11.38 31.10
C VAL A 548 50.96 -10.98 31.40
N ALA A 549 50.62 -10.90 32.70
CA ALA A 549 49.28 -10.56 33.15
C ALA A 549 49.32 -9.55 34.30
N GLY A 550 48.48 -8.52 34.24
CA GLY A 550 48.43 -7.47 35.27
C GLY A 550 49.75 -6.72 35.47
N GLY A 551 50.59 -6.63 34.42
CA GLY A 551 51.92 -6.01 34.46
C GLY A 551 52.99 -6.84 35.19
N LYS A 552 52.74 -8.15 35.39
CA LYS A 552 53.67 -9.09 36.01
C LYS A 552 54.07 -10.18 35.02
N LEU A 553 55.34 -10.56 35.05
CA LEU A 553 55.87 -11.71 34.32
C LEU A 553 55.61 -12.97 35.14
N TYR A 554 54.98 -13.95 34.50
CA TYR A 554 54.84 -15.32 34.95
C TYR A 554 55.65 -16.21 34.04
N TYR A 555 56.30 -17.23 34.60
CA TYR A 555 57.17 -18.09 33.82
C TYR A 555 57.32 -19.48 34.44
N SER A 556 57.71 -20.44 33.61
CA SER A 556 58.21 -21.75 34.02
C SER A 556 59.70 -21.90 33.65
N VAL A 557 60.35 -22.94 34.14
CA VAL A 557 61.79 -23.18 33.92
C VAL A 557 62.09 -24.66 33.79
N ASN A 558 63.12 -25.00 33.01
CA ASN A 558 63.42 -26.39 32.79
C ASN A 558 64.11 -26.99 34.02
N GLY A 559 63.54 -28.10 34.46
CA GLY A 559 64.04 -28.86 35.58
C GLY A 559 63.67 -28.29 36.96
N THR A 560 64.62 -28.30 37.89
CA THR A 560 64.30 -28.19 39.34
C THR A 560 64.92 -27.01 40.05
N THR A 561 65.56 -26.12 39.29
CA THR A 561 66.24 -24.93 39.83
C THR A 561 65.22 -23.96 40.40
N ARG A 562 65.60 -23.29 41.50
CA ARG A 562 64.74 -22.29 42.13
C ARG A 562 65.14 -20.90 41.71
N PRO A 563 64.17 -20.09 41.25
CA PRO A 563 64.39 -18.66 41.18
C PRO A 563 64.63 -18.05 42.56
N THR A 564 65.32 -16.91 42.58
CA THR A 564 65.60 -16.15 43.79
C THR A 564 64.32 -15.82 44.56
N GLY A 565 64.26 -16.13 45.85
CA GLY A 565 63.12 -15.81 46.74
C GLY A 565 62.11 -16.95 46.96
N VAL A 566 62.18 -18.05 46.21
CA VAL A 566 61.29 -19.21 46.39
C VAL A 566 61.82 -20.16 47.49
N THR A 567 60.96 -20.62 48.41
CA THR A 567 61.30 -21.53 49.53
C THR A 567 60.47 -22.83 49.49
N GLY A 568 60.97 -23.97 50.01
CA GLY A 568 60.24 -25.26 50.08
C GLY A 568 61.03 -26.49 49.59
N ALA A 569 60.41 -27.68 49.44
CA ALA A 569 60.97 -28.85 48.70
C ALA A 569 60.95 -28.57 47.17
N GLY A 570 61.75 -29.30 46.35
CA GLY A 570 62.23 -28.95 44.99
C GLY A 570 61.29 -28.15 44.08
N GLY A 571 61.81 -27.25 43.23
CA GLY A 571 61.01 -26.76 42.09
C GLY A 571 60.81 -27.91 41.10
N ALA A 572 59.64 -28.01 40.49
CA ALA A 572 59.40 -28.93 39.39
C ALA A 572 59.33 -28.15 38.07
N ALA A 573 59.64 -28.80 36.95
CA ALA A 573 59.70 -28.16 35.63
C ALA A 573 58.34 -27.61 35.18
N ASN A 574 57.26 -28.07 35.83
CA ASN A 574 55.89 -27.62 35.61
C ASN A 574 55.40 -26.57 36.62
N ASP A 575 56.23 -26.14 37.58
CA ASP A 575 55.85 -25.07 38.49
C ASP A 575 55.78 -23.72 37.75
N ILE A 576 54.81 -22.88 38.13
CA ILE A 576 54.68 -21.52 37.57
C ILE A 576 55.08 -20.52 38.64
N TYR A 577 56.02 -19.65 38.26
CA TYR A 577 56.55 -18.58 39.09
C TYR A 577 56.06 -17.22 38.60
N ARG A 578 55.92 -16.26 39.52
CA ARG A 578 55.68 -14.85 39.23
C ARG A 578 56.89 -14.05 39.64
N PHE A 579 57.44 -13.24 38.74
CA PHE A 579 58.49 -12.29 39.06
C PHE A 579 57.92 -11.06 39.78
N ASP A 580 58.46 -10.76 40.95
CA ASP A 580 58.04 -9.67 41.84
C ASP A 580 59.01 -8.46 41.83
N GLY A 581 60.03 -8.48 40.96
CA GLY A 581 61.02 -7.41 40.86
C GLY A 581 60.49 -6.10 40.28
N THR A 582 61.31 -5.05 40.43
CA THR A 582 61.12 -3.73 39.81
C THR A 582 62.30 -3.46 38.89
N GLY A 583 62.11 -3.56 37.56
CA GLY A 583 63.20 -3.59 36.59
C GLY A 583 63.58 -5.02 36.23
N VAL A 584 64.86 -5.28 35.94
CA VAL A 584 65.33 -6.60 35.45
C VAL A 584 65.77 -7.56 36.56
N THR A 585 65.89 -7.09 37.82
CA THR A 585 66.33 -7.88 38.99
C THR A 585 65.30 -7.85 40.12
N GLY A 586 65.20 -8.94 40.89
CA GLY A 586 64.24 -9.07 41.98
C GLY A 586 64.12 -10.47 42.57
N SER A 587 62.95 -10.80 43.10
CA SER A 587 62.59 -12.12 43.62
C SER A 587 61.38 -12.68 42.90
N SER A 588 61.13 -13.98 43.03
CA SER A 588 59.95 -14.63 42.47
C SER A 588 59.15 -15.37 43.53
N THR A 589 57.85 -15.50 43.28
CA THR A 589 56.90 -16.25 44.10
C THR A 589 56.36 -17.42 43.28
N ARG A 590 56.33 -18.63 43.83
CA ARG A 590 55.62 -19.76 43.20
C ARG A 590 54.10 -19.55 43.31
N VAL A 591 53.43 -19.42 42.17
CA VAL A 591 51.98 -19.17 42.09
C VAL A 591 51.18 -20.43 41.76
N VAL A 592 51.82 -21.41 41.10
CA VAL A 592 51.28 -22.76 40.90
C VAL A 592 52.36 -23.75 41.33
N ASP A 593 52.00 -24.62 42.28
CA ASP A 593 52.77 -25.79 42.65
C ASP A 593 52.13 -26.99 41.96
N ALA A 594 52.68 -27.36 40.82
CA ALA A 594 52.05 -28.28 39.89
C ALA A 594 51.93 -29.70 40.48
N SER A 595 52.79 -30.04 41.43
CA SER A 595 52.76 -31.32 42.16
C SER A 595 51.59 -31.45 43.16
N GLN A 596 50.97 -30.34 43.55
CA GLN A 596 49.94 -30.31 44.59
C GLN A 596 48.53 -30.24 44.02
N ALA A 597 47.56 -30.69 44.81
CA ALA A 597 46.15 -30.40 44.54
C ALA A 597 45.92 -28.87 44.61
N PRO A 598 45.11 -28.30 43.71
CA PRO A 598 44.18 -28.97 42.79
C PRO A 598 44.76 -29.34 41.41
N TYR A 599 46.03 -29.04 41.12
CA TYR A 599 46.60 -29.19 39.77
C TYR A 599 47.03 -30.62 39.45
N SER A 600 47.81 -31.23 40.35
CA SER A 600 48.30 -32.63 40.25
C SER A 600 48.85 -32.97 38.86
N MET A 601 49.65 -32.08 38.29
CA MET A 601 50.18 -32.21 36.93
C MET A 601 51.26 -33.30 36.87
N PRO A 602 51.40 -33.99 35.73
CA PRO A 602 52.53 -34.88 35.50
C PRO A 602 53.84 -34.08 35.50
N ASN A 603 54.95 -34.71 35.89
CA ASN A 603 56.29 -34.11 35.87
C ASN A 603 56.83 -34.05 34.42
N SER A 604 56.16 -33.26 33.59
CA SER A 604 56.53 -32.87 32.23
C SER A 604 56.88 -31.38 32.23
N ASP A 605 57.70 -30.95 31.28
CA ASP A 605 58.07 -29.54 31.16
C ASP A 605 56.88 -28.72 30.65
N VAL A 606 56.83 -27.43 31.01
CA VAL A 606 55.83 -26.49 30.50
C VAL A 606 56.51 -25.59 29.48
N ASP A 607 56.19 -25.85 28.22
CA ASP A 607 56.76 -25.16 27.05
C ASP A 607 55.88 -23.99 26.58
N GLY A 608 54.73 -23.80 27.20
CA GLY A 608 53.88 -22.70 26.83
C GLY A 608 52.93 -22.37 27.95
N LEU A 609 52.70 -21.08 28.16
CA LEU A 609 51.91 -20.60 29.27
C LEU A 609 51.10 -19.37 28.87
N VAL A 610 49.80 -19.42 29.15
CA VAL A 610 49.00 -18.19 29.30
C VAL A 610 48.37 -18.22 30.68
N PHE A 611 48.81 -17.32 31.56
CA PHE A 611 48.38 -17.24 32.95
C PHE A 611 47.38 -16.10 33.14
N ILE A 612 46.14 -16.43 33.48
CA ILE A 612 45.11 -15.44 33.85
C ILE A 612 45.11 -15.29 35.38
N ASP A 613 44.88 -16.41 36.07
CA ASP A 613 44.95 -16.52 37.52
C ASP A 613 45.22 -17.98 37.94
N ALA A 614 45.41 -18.24 39.24
CA ALA A 614 45.74 -19.58 39.74
C ALA A 614 44.62 -20.64 39.52
N THR A 615 43.44 -20.21 39.08
CA THR A 615 42.30 -21.08 38.73
C THR A 615 42.00 -21.11 37.23
N HIS A 616 42.62 -20.24 36.43
CA HIS A 616 42.43 -20.13 34.97
C HIS A 616 43.77 -19.90 34.29
N PHE A 617 44.28 -20.90 33.58
CA PHE A 617 45.48 -20.77 32.77
C PHE A 617 45.51 -21.85 31.68
N TYR A 618 46.40 -21.67 30.72
CA TYR A 618 46.59 -22.58 29.59
C TYR A 618 48.04 -23.04 29.56
N LEU A 619 48.27 -24.30 29.17
CA LEU A 619 49.60 -24.90 29.04
C LEU A 619 49.74 -25.69 27.73
N SER A 620 50.95 -25.73 27.21
CA SER A 620 51.50 -26.83 26.40
C SER A 620 52.60 -27.52 27.22
N PHE A 621 53.00 -28.72 26.82
CA PHE A 621 54.01 -29.50 27.52
C PHE A 621 55.03 -30.05 26.54
N SER A 622 56.30 -30.15 26.95
CA SER A 622 57.26 -31.03 26.28
C SER A 622 58.00 -31.96 27.25
N PRO A 623 58.30 -33.18 26.81
CA PRO A 623 57.64 -33.89 25.70
C PRO A 623 56.17 -34.21 26.05
N THR A 624 55.46 -34.90 25.15
CA THR A 624 54.17 -35.57 25.43
C THR A 624 54.09 -36.09 26.87
N THR A 625 52.98 -35.79 27.56
CA THR A 625 52.93 -36.02 29.01
C THR A 625 53.07 -37.51 29.37
N THR A 626 54.04 -37.83 30.24
CA THR A 626 54.25 -39.21 30.74
C THR A 626 53.41 -39.54 31.99
N GLY A 627 52.21 -38.94 32.05
CA GLY A 627 51.19 -39.08 33.09
C GLY A 627 49.92 -38.31 32.70
N THR A 628 48.82 -38.56 33.41
CA THR A 628 47.51 -38.02 33.05
C THR A 628 47.17 -36.73 33.80
N LEU A 629 46.69 -35.72 33.09
CA LEU A 629 45.94 -34.63 33.70
C LEU A 629 44.58 -35.16 34.17
N ALA A 630 44.21 -34.80 35.40
CA ALA A 630 42.99 -35.30 36.04
C ALA A 630 41.75 -35.00 35.18
N GLY A 631 41.03 -36.05 34.79
CA GLY A 631 39.81 -35.95 33.97
C GLY A 631 40.01 -35.79 32.47
N LEU A 632 41.23 -35.44 32.00
CA LEU A 632 41.53 -35.25 30.58
C LEU A 632 42.33 -36.41 29.97
N GLY A 633 43.28 -36.98 30.72
CA GLY A 633 44.18 -38.03 30.23
C GLY A 633 45.56 -37.49 29.83
N ASN A 634 46.23 -38.20 28.92
CA ASN A 634 47.52 -37.76 28.36
C ASN A 634 47.27 -36.65 27.33
N VAL A 635 48.23 -35.74 27.20
CA VAL A 635 48.19 -34.59 26.30
C VAL A 635 49.41 -34.68 25.38
N GLN A 636 49.22 -34.48 24.07
CA GLN A 636 50.35 -34.44 23.12
C GLN A 636 51.10 -33.11 23.27
N ASP A 637 52.37 -33.12 22.90
CA ASP A 637 53.29 -31.97 22.96
C ASP A 637 52.86 -30.82 22.04
N GLU A 638 52.06 -31.09 21.01
CA GLU A 638 51.53 -30.06 20.13
C GLU A 638 50.14 -29.53 20.56
N ASP A 639 49.61 -29.97 21.69
CA ASP A 639 48.30 -29.56 22.19
C ASP A 639 48.38 -28.42 23.22
N VAL A 640 47.39 -27.52 23.20
CA VAL A 640 47.17 -26.56 24.28
C VAL A 640 45.99 -27.00 25.13
N VAL A 641 46.19 -27.09 26.43
CA VAL A 641 45.15 -27.42 27.40
C VAL A 641 44.81 -26.25 28.30
N ALA A 642 43.54 -26.14 28.68
CA ALA A 642 43.04 -25.15 29.62
C ALA A 642 42.76 -25.81 30.97
N TYR A 643 43.23 -25.17 32.04
CA TYR A 643 42.79 -25.43 33.40
C TYR A 643 41.75 -24.38 33.79
N ASN A 644 40.53 -24.82 34.11
CA ASN A 644 39.44 -23.94 34.50
C ASN A 644 38.78 -24.46 35.78
N ALA A 645 39.07 -23.77 36.89
CA ALA A 645 38.50 -24.01 38.21
C ALA A 645 38.48 -25.50 38.65
N GLY A 646 39.56 -26.24 38.39
CA GLY A 646 39.69 -27.66 38.74
C GLY A 646 39.45 -28.65 37.59
N THR A 647 39.10 -28.16 36.40
CA THR A 647 38.83 -29.01 35.23
C THR A 647 39.86 -28.76 34.13
N TRP A 648 40.46 -29.83 33.61
CA TRP A 648 41.32 -29.80 32.43
C TRP A 648 40.52 -30.06 31.15
N SER A 649 40.82 -29.34 30.08
CA SER A 649 40.22 -29.54 28.75
C SER A 649 41.23 -29.21 27.64
N VAL A 650 41.10 -29.83 26.46
CA VAL A 650 41.88 -29.44 25.27
C VAL A 650 41.28 -28.14 24.70
N TYR A 651 42.11 -27.10 24.62
CA TYR A 651 41.77 -25.83 23.97
C TYR A 651 42.12 -25.86 22.47
N PHE A 652 43.27 -26.43 22.15
CA PHE A 652 43.76 -26.60 20.78
C PHE A 652 44.36 -28.00 20.62
N ASP A 653 43.78 -28.77 19.69
CA ASP A 653 44.23 -30.11 19.30
C ASP A 653 45.18 -29.97 18.10
N GLY A 654 46.48 -29.83 18.38
CA GLY A 654 47.51 -29.57 17.39
C GLY A 654 47.70 -30.74 16.45
N THR A 655 47.68 -31.96 16.97
CA THR A 655 47.70 -33.20 16.18
C THR A 655 46.60 -33.18 15.12
N GLY A 656 45.37 -32.89 15.53
CA GLY A 656 44.21 -32.77 14.65
C GLY A 656 44.30 -31.62 13.65
N LYS A 657 45.18 -30.63 13.88
CA LYS A 657 45.46 -29.51 12.95
C LYS A 657 46.71 -29.71 12.09
N GLY A 658 47.36 -30.87 12.18
CA GLY A 658 48.51 -31.23 11.35
C GLY A 658 49.88 -30.93 11.98
N LEU A 659 49.94 -30.57 13.26
CA LEU A 659 51.18 -30.57 14.04
C LEU A 659 51.49 -32.03 14.41
N THR A 660 52.33 -32.70 13.62
CA THR A 660 52.53 -34.17 13.73
C THR A 660 54.00 -34.59 13.61
N ASP A 661 54.89 -33.61 13.50
CA ASP A 661 56.34 -33.81 13.47
C ASP A 661 56.86 -33.43 14.86
N ASN A 662 57.85 -34.15 15.40
CA ASN A 662 58.48 -33.85 16.69
C ASN A 662 59.10 -32.44 16.78
N ASN A 663 59.22 -31.74 15.65
CA ASN A 663 59.64 -30.34 15.62
C ASN A 663 58.45 -29.36 15.65
N SER A 664 57.20 -29.84 15.69
CA SER A 664 55.95 -29.06 15.67
C SER A 664 55.33 -28.85 17.05
N ASP A 665 55.97 -29.34 18.10
CA ASP A 665 55.65 -29.13 19.51
C ASP A 665 55.47 -27.64 19.78
N ILE A 666 54.46 -27.29 20.58
CA ILE A 666 54.17 -25.88 20.87
C ILE A 666 55.13 -25.39 21.96
N ASP A 667 56.17 -24.67 21.51
CA ASP A 667 57.32 -24.15 22.28
C ASP A 667 57.07 -22.77 22.91
N ALA A 668 56.03 -22.09 22.45
CA ALA A 668 55.48 -20.91 23.11
C ALA A 668 54.12 -20.64 22.48
N PHE A 669 53.19 -20.07 23.26
CA PHE A 669 51.96 -19.55 22.69
C PHE A 669 51.37 -18.41 23.50
N ASP A 670 50.49 -17.66 22.85
CA ASP A 670 49.69 -16.62 23.48
C ASP A 670 48.23 -16.65 22.99
N LEU A 671 47.34 -16.19 23.89
CA LEU A 671 45.91 -16.02 23.67
C LEU A 671 45.56 -14.56 24.01
N PRO A 672 45.26 -13.70 23.00
CA PRO A 672 45.11 -12.26 23.19
C PRO A 672 43.79 -11.84 23.86
#